data_AF-A0A3A0F568-F1
#
_entry.id   AF-A0A3A0F568-F1
#
_cell.length_a   1.000
_cell.length_b   1.000
_cell.length_c   1.000
_cell.angle_alpha   90.00
_cell.angle_beta   90.00
_cell.angle_gamma   90.00
#
_symmetry.space_group_name_H-M   'P 1'
#
loop_
_entity.id
_entity.type
_entity.pdbx_description
1 polymer ?
#
loop_
_entity_poly.entity_id
_entity_poly.type
_entity_poly.pdbx_seq_one_letter_code
_entity_poly.pdbx_strand_id
1 'polypeptide(L)'
;MSDRVDNERTSDAWPDVASAALRIAFGIIWAIGAAFTWTDPFAANYVGYLHNAAQGQPSWSAWWFDLWIALVTPHAMLFVWLTRLAETLLAIALLIGFARKTTYVLGALFSLLIWSTAEGFGGPYTVGATNMGTALAYVLIFLLLIGINYRGGTSPYSVDYLIERRWPAWRRIAEWSRGVPLHAPRPSSAAAQVTAIVGIALLVFFLVGGLQSTMHVAAPTPTAAASAVSPLSLAAKEPIGKARDAHLPPLTDGPSVNVTIESTDRTVTIANGVEYQAWTFGDEVPGPVIHVRQGQTVNVTYINRGMMEHSLDFHSAITPPDLHYVELKPGEKITYSFVAEVPGAFVYHCGTPPVLLHMANGMYGAIIVDPETPLPPADESYVIVQSEWYTQQISGQLMGPNYEKMLAERPDEVVFNGVAFQYRDRPLTVAAGRRARIYFVNAGPSLWSSFHVIGAIFDRVYPDGDPAHALAGVSTHSVGPGAGAIFDLVIPQAGRYPFVDHSFAHLMIGAQGVLEVQSPGGARAAPPIERAEPAPAAPVTAASASAPPAAAGPYKFDAARGASLYGTHCAACHQAAGTGLAGAFPPLKGNAAVLDADPATQIDTILHGAQGVPIDGVNYPSAMPPFAAALNDADVADIANHERSAWGNQGKLVTADQVKDARAKRPAR
;
A
#
# COMPACT_ATOMS: atom_id res chain seq x y z
N MET A 1 -55.11 66.49 -19.74
CA MET A 1 -53.98 66.32 -18.80
C MET A 1 -54.03 64.88 -18.30
N SER A 2 -53.70 63.96 -19.20
CA SER A 2 -53.68 62.52 -19.02
C SER A 2 -52.21 62.09 -18.92
N ASP A 3 -51.97 60.89 -18.40
CA ASP A 3 -50.72 60.13 -18.45
C ASP A 3 -49.84 60.22 -17.19
N ARG A 4 -50.36 59.65 -16.10
CA ARG A 4 -49.53 59.04 -15.05
C ARG A 4 -50.13 57.74 -14.49
N VAL A 5 -50.95 57.08 -15.29
CA VAL A 5 -51.45 55.73 -15.07
C VAL A 5 -50.99 54.95 -16.30
N ASP A 6 -49.98 54.11 -16.11
CA ASP A 6 -49.49 53.04 -17.03
C ASP A 6 -47.96 52.90 -16.99
N ASN A 7 -47.36 52.78 -15.80
CA ASN A 7 -46.03 52.17 -15.68
C ASN A 7 -45.88 51.20 -14.49
N GLU A 8 -47.00 50.70 -13.96
CA GLU A 8 -47.02 49.61 -12.95
C GLU A 8 -47.37 48.24 -13.56
N ARG A 9 -47.43 48.12 -14.89
CA ARG A 9 -47.35 46.81 -15.54
C ARG A 9 -45.88 46.44 -15.69
N THR A 10 -45.54 45.25 -15.18
CA THR A 10 -44.23 44.56 -15.25
C THR A 10 -43.21 44.91 -14.16
N SER A 11 -43.56 44.75 -12.88
CA SER A 11 -42.54 44.28 -11.92
C SER A 11 -42.58 42.75 -11.90
N ASP A 12 -41.61 42.15 -12.56
CA ASP A 12 -41.54 40.72 -12.82
C ASP A 12 -41.47 39.92 -11.51
N ALA A 13 -42.27 38.86 -11.37
CA ALA A 13 -42.14 37.87 -10.29
C ALA A 13 -40.89 36.98 -10.46
N TRP A 14 -40.18 37.16 -11.57
CA TRP A 14 -38.97 36.44 -11.96
C TRP A 14 -37.86 36.44 -10.90
N PRO A 15 -37.52 37.55 -10.20
CA PRO A 15 -36.44 37.56 -9.22
C PRO A 15 -36.72 36.65 -8.01
N ASP A 16 -37.96 36.61 -7.53
CA ASP A 16 -38.36 35.80 -6.37
C ASP A 16 -38.38 34.31 -6.70
N VAL A 17 -38.86 33.97 -7.90
CA VAL A 17 -38.88 32.59 -8.42
C VAL A 17 -37.46 32.12 -8.73
N ALA A 18 -36.63 32.93 -9.39
CA ALA A 18 -35.24 32.61 -9.72
C ALA A 18 -34.37 32.45 -8.46
N SER A 19 -34.62 33.24 -7.41
CA SER A 19 -33.96 33.09 -6.10
C SER A 19 -34.30 31.77 -5.42
N ALA A 20 -35.59 31.42 -5.37
CA ALA A 20 -36.06 30.17 -4.77
C ALA A 20 -35.56 28.95 -5.56
N ALA A 21 -35.57 29.07 -6.89
CA ALA A 21 -35.04 28.11 -7.84
C ALA A 21 -33.55 27.78 -7.61
N LEU A 22 -32.70 28.80 -7.54
CA LEU A 22 -31.26 28.64 -7.26
C LEU A 22 -31.03 27.95 -5.91
N ARG A 23 -31.77 28.38 -4.88
CA ARG A 23 -31.71 27.78 -3.53
C ARG A 23 -32.08 26.30 -3.56
N ILE A 24 -33.18 25.93 -4.23
CA ILE A 24 -33.66 24.55 -4.33
C ILE A 24 -32.68 23.70 -5.16
N ALA A 25 -32.20 24.20 -6.29
CA ALA A 25 -31.21 23.50 -7.11
C ALA A 25 -29.95 23.19 -6.30
N PHE A 26 -29.49 24.15 -5.49
CA PHE A 26 -28.37 23.94 -4.59
C PHE A 26 -28.70 22.94 -3.48
N GLY A 27 -29.92 23.00 -2.91
CA GLY A 27 -30.40 22.00 -1.94
C GLY A 27 -30.45 20.57 -2.49
N ILE A 28 -30.75 20.38 -3.78
CA ILE A 28 -30.71 19.07 -4.44
C ILE A 28 -29.27 18.53 -4.50
N ILE A 29 -28.30 19.40 -4.78
CA ILE A 29 -26.88 19.01 -4.80
C ILE A 29 -26.43 18.55 -3.41
N TRP A 30 -26.80 19.30 -2.37
CA TRP A 30 -26.55 18.90 -0.98
C TRP A 30 -27.29 17.63 -0.58
N ALA A 31 -28.50 17.38 -1.11
CA ALA A 31 -29.24 16.14 -0.85
C ALA A 31 -28.58 14.91 -1.48
N ILE A 32 -27.99 15.07 -2.67
CA ILE A 32 -27.20 14.03 -3.33
C ILE A 32 -25.92 13.76 -2.54
N GLY A 33 -25.21 14.81 -2.11
CA GLY A 33 -24.05 14.69 -1.21
C GLY A 33 -24.41 13.93 0.06
N ALA A 34 -25.48 14.36 0.73
CA ALA A 34 -25.96 13.72 1.95
C ALA A 34 -26.22 12.23 1.72
N ALA A 35 -26.91 11.85 0.64
CA ALA A 35 -27.17 10.45 0.31
C ALA A 35 -25.87 9.61 0.17
N PHE A 36 -24.78 10.18 -0.34
CA PHE A 36 -23.48 9.50 -0.39
C PHE A 36 -22.86 9.29 0.99
N THR A 37 -22.99 10.26 1.91
CA THR A 37 -22.45 10.11 3.28
C THR A 37 -23.10 8.95 4.04
N TRP A 38 -24.33 8.57 3.67
CA TRP A 38 -25.06 7.45 4.26
C TRP A 38 -24.67 6.07 3.70
N THR A 39 -23.79 6.00 2.71
CA THR A 39 -23.31 4.73 2.16
C THR A 39 -22.23 4.07 3.03
N ASP A 40 -22.16 2.74 3.02
CA ASP A 40 -21.13 1.98 3.76
C ASP A 40 -19.68 2.29 3.28
N PRO A 41 -19.41 2.42 1.96
CA PRO A 41 -18.08 2.78 1.48
C PRO A 41 -17.60 4.16 1.96
N PHE A 42 -18.50 5.12 2.18
CA PHE A 42 -18.10 6.42 2.72
C PHE A 42 -17.56 6.30 4.15
N ALA A 43 -18.31 5.61 5.01
CA ALA A 43 -17.91 5.41 6.41
C ALA A 43 -16.63 4.56 6.53
N ALA A 44 -16.51 3.51 5.71
CA ALA A 44 -15.36 2.60 5.74
C ALA A 44 -14.04 3.27 5.29
N ASN A 45 -14.12 4.30 4.44
CA ASN A 45 -12.94 4.95 3.85
C ASN A 45 -12.74 6.41 4.31
N TYR A 46 -13.51 6.88 5.30
CA TYR A 46 -13.53 8.28 5.75
C TYR A 46 -12.14 8.83 6.10
N VAL A 47 -11.35 8.05 6.86
CA VAL A 47 -9.97 8.42 7.22
C VAL A 47 -9.05 8.35 6.00
N GLY A 48 -9.20 7.33 5.16
CA GLY A 48 -8.40 7.18 3.93
C GLY A 48 -8.58 8.36 2.98
N TYR A 49 -9.79 8.88 2.82
CA TYR A 49 -10.04 10.07 2.01
C TYR A 49 -9.31 11.31 2.54
N LEU A 50 -9.26 11.48 3.86
CA LEU A 50 -8.57 12.60 4.50
C LEU A 50 -7.04 12.55 4.30
N HIS A 51 -6.44 11.37 4.51
CA HIS A 51 -5.00 11.16 4.30
C HIS A 51 -4.62 11.30 2.82
N ASN A 52 -5.42 10.74 1.91
CA ASN A 52 -5.19 10.86 0.47
C ASN A 52 -5.30 12.32 0.00
N ALA A 53 -6.23 13.09 0.57
CA ALA A 53 -6.38 14.51 0.26
C ALA A 53 -5.13 15.31 0.67
N ALA A 54 -4.47 14.95 1.78
CA ALA A 54 -3.27 15.62 2.27
C ALA A 54 -2.05 15.41 1.36
N GLN A 55 -1.91 14.21 0.77
CA GLN A 55 -0.77 13.86 -0.11
C GLN A 55 -0.70 14.68 -1.41
N GLY A 56 -1.81 15.29 -1.83
CA GLY A 56 -1.89 16.11 -3.05
C GLY A 56 -1.70 17.61 -2.85
N GLN A 57 -1.41 18.09 -1.63
CA GLN A 57 -1.48 19.51 -1.29
C GLN A 57 -0.11 20.22 -1.26
N PRO A 58 -0.08 21.52 -1.57
CA PRO A 58 1.12 22.33 -1.36
C PRO A 58 1.57 22.33 0.11
N SER A 59 2.89 22.35 0.30
CA SER A 59 3.53 22.30 1.64
C SER A 59 3.05 23.39 2.61
N TRP A 60 2.67 24.57 2.12
CA TRP A 60 2.16 25.66 2.97
C TRP A 60 0.84 25.31 3.69
N SER A 61 0.09 24.32 3.20
CA SER A 61 -1.17 23.87 3.78
C SER A 61 -1.06 22.59 4.63
N ALA A 62 0.12 21.96 4.70
CA ALA A 62 0.33 20.68 5.39
C ALA A 62 -0.14 20.73 6.86
N TRP A 63 0.24 21.77 7.60
CA TRP A 63 -0.13 21.96 9.01
C TRP A 63 -1.65 21.91 9.28
N TRP A 64 -2.44 22.36 8.30
CA TRP A 64 -3.90 22.38 8.41
C TRP A 64 -4.48 20.98 8.23
N PHE A 65 -3.94 20.18 7.29
CA PHE A 65 -4.33 18.78 7.10
C PHE A 65 -3.88 17.90 8.26
N ASP A 66 -2.65 18.11 8.76
CA ASP A 66 -2.12 17.36 9.91
C ASP A 66 -2.98 17.58 11.17
N LEU A 67 -3.45 18.81 11.40
CA LEU A 67 -4.40 19.13 12.47
C LEU A 67 -5.68 18.31 12.36
N TRP A 68 -6.28 18.27 11.16
CA TRP A 68 -7.52 17.52 10.93
C TRP A 68 -7.31 16.01 10.98
N ILE A 69 -6.20 15.50 10.46
CA ILE A 69 -5.81 14.09 10.56
C ILE A 69 -5.69 13.68 12.04
N ALA A 70 -5.00 14.47 12.85
CA ALA A 70 -4.83 14.22 14.28
C ALA A 70 -6.16 14.25 15.05
N LEU A 71 -7.10 15.11 14.64
CA LEU A 71 -8.41 15.24 15.29
C LEU A 71 -9.41 14.15 14.85
N VAL A 72 -9.40 13.79 13.57
CA VAL A 72 -10.39 12.89 12.95
C VAL A 72 -10.01 11.44 13.09
N THR A 73 -8.72 11.08 12.91
CA THR A 73 -8.27 9.67 12.90
C THR A 73 -8.65 8.92 14.19
N PRO A 74 -8.48 9.48 15.41
CA PRO A 74 -8.88 8.82 16.65
C PRO A 74 -10.40 8.73 16.86
N HIS A 75 -11.18 9.52 16.11
CA HIS A 75 -12.61 9.73 16.33
C HIS A 75 -13.44 9.61 15.04
N ALA A 76 -12.99 8.78 14.10
CA ALA A 76 -13.53 8.74 12.73
C ALA A 76 -15.07 8.59 12.69
N MET A 77 -15.64 7.69 13.50
CA MET A 77 -17.08 7.47 13.53
C MET A 77 -17.88 8.68 14.05
N LEU A 78 -17.34 9.45 14.99
CA LEU A 78 -17.98 10.68 15.44
C LEU A 78 -18.08 11.67 14.29
N PHE A 79 -16.99 11.86 13.54
CA PHE A 79 -16.95 12.77 12.41
C PHE A 79 -17.84 12.30 11.26
N VAL A 80 -17.89 10.99 10.96
CA VAL A 80 -18.84 10.43 9.98
C VAL A 80 -20.28 10.80 10.34
N TRP A 81 -20.68 10.65 11.60
CA TRP A 81 -22.05 11.00 12.04
C TRP A 81 -22.32 12.49 12.03
N LEU A 82 -21.36 13.32 12.46
CA LEU A 82 -21.48 14.78 12.40
C LEU A 82 -21.67 15.25 10.95
N THR A 83 -20.90 14.69 10.02
CA THR A 83 -20.98 14.99 8.60
C THR A 83 -22.31 14.58 7.99
N ARG A 84 -22.77 13.34 8.24
CA ARG A 84 -24.10 12.86 7.81
C ARG A 84 -25.23 13.79 8.24
N LEU A 85 -25.21 14.18 9.52
CA LEU A 85 -26.22 15.06 10.08
C LEU A 85 -26.14 16.47 9.51
N ALA A 86 -24.94 17.03 9.41
CA ALA A 86 -24.72 18.38 8.87
C ALA A 86 -25.19 18.49 7.42
N GLU A 87 -24.77 17.57 6.55
CA GLU A 87 -25.16 17.57 5.13
C GLU A 87 -26.67 17.39 4.95
N THR A 88 -27.27 16.44 5.68
CA THR A 88 -28.70 16.17 5.60
C THR A 88 -29.53 17.38 6.06
N LEU A 89 -29.13 18.01 7.17
CA LEU A 89 -29.83 19.19 7.70
C LEU A 89 -29.68 20.40 6.77
N LEU A 90 -28.50 20.61 6.19
CA LEU A 90 -28.24 21.69 5.26
C LEU A 90 -29.01 21.51 3.95
N ALA A 91 -29.05 20.28 3.41
CA ALA A 91 -29.87 19.92 2.25
C ALA A 91 -31.35 20.22 2.48
N ILE A 92 -31.92 19.74 3.59
CA ILE A 92 -33.33 19.96 3.92
C ILE A 92 -33.62 21.46 4.08
N ALA A 93 -32.79 22.19 4.84
CA ALA A 93 -32.96 23.62 5.08
C ALA A 93 -32.89 24.43 3.77
N LEU A 94 -31.99 24.04 2.85
CA LEU A 94 -31.89 24.61 1.51
C LEU A 94 -33.04 24.20 0.59
N LEU A 95 -33.69 23.05 0.76
CA LEU A 95 -34.85 22.66 -0.07
C LEU A 95 -36.11 23.40 0.36
N ILE A 96 -36.35 23.53 1.67
CA ILE A 96 -37.59 24.12 2.20
C ILE A 96 -37.47 25.63 2.46
N GLY A 97 -36.25 26.16 2.57
CA GLY A 97 -36.01 27.58 2.81
C GLY A 97 -36.27 27.92 4.26
N PHE A 98 -35.54 27.24 5.15
CA PHE A 98 -35.65 27.37 6.60
C PHE A 98 -34.43 28.10 7.16
N ALA A 99 -34.68 29.05 8.06
CA ALA A 99 -33.67 29.87 8.74
C ALA A 99 -32.62 30.44 7.77
N ARG A 100 -33.03 30.93 6.60
CA ARG A 100 -32.17 31.17 5.43
C ARG A 100 -30.90 31.95 5.75
N LYS A 101 -30.97 33.04 6.51
CA LYS A 101 -29.76 33.76 6.97
C LYS A 101 -28.79 32.85 7.73
N THR A 102 -29.27 32.10 8.72
CA THR A 102 -28.43 31.17 9.49
C THR A 102 -27.92 30.02 8.63
N THR A 103 -28.81 29.40 7.84
CA THR A 103 -28.49 28.28 6.94
C THR A 103 -27.43 28.66 5.91
N TYR A 104 -27.49 29.87 5.34
CA TYR A 104 -26.49 30.28 4.35
C TYR A 104 -25.14 30.60 4.98
N VAL A 105 -25.13 31.22 6.17
CA VAL A 105 -23.89 31.50 6.90
C VAL A 105 -23.24 30.20 7.37
N LEU A 106 -24.00 29.31 8.00
CA LEU A 106 -23.50 28.02 8.45
C LEU A 106 -23.08 27.14 7.28
N GLY A 107 -23.83 27.16 6.17
CA GLY A 107 -23.47 26.43 4.96
C GLY A 107 -22.17 26.94 4.33
N ALA A 108 -21.93 28.26 4.29
CA ALA A 108 -20.67 28.83 3.82
C ALA A 108 -19.50 28.46 4.74
N LEU A 109 -19.69 28.56 6.07
CA LEU A 109 -18.66 28.18 7.05
C LEU A 109 -18.36 26.68 7.02
N PHE A 110 -19.39 25.85 6.91
CA PHE A 110 -19.26 24.41 6.76
C PHE A 110 -18.52 24.07 5.45
N SER A 111 -18.83 24.74 4.35
CA SER A 111 -18.13 24.56 3.06
C SER A 111 -16.63 24.92 3.15
N LEU A 112 -16.27 25.93 3.96
CA LEU A 112 -14.87 26.27 4.26
C LEU A 112 -14.20 25.26 5.20
N LEU A 113 -14.98 24.65 6.10
CA LEU A 113 -14.50 23.65 7.05
C LEU A 113 -14.25 22.30 6.37
N ILE A 114 -15.17 21.86 5.51
CA ILE A 114 -15.08 20.57 4.82
C ILE A 114 -13.98 20.55 3.75
N TRP A 115 -13.50 21.71 3.31
CA TRP A 115 -12.36 21.86 2.39
C TRP A 115 -11.11 21.06 2.81
N SER A 116 -10.95 20.80 4.11
CA SER A 116 -9.85 19.99 4.68
C SER A 116 -10.32 18.67 5.30
N THR A 117 -11.49 18.20 4.90
CA THR A 117 -12.03 16.90 5.30
C THR A 117 -12.22 16.03 4.07
N ALA A 118 -12.63 14.77 4.26
CA ALA A 118 -12.97 13.84 3.19
C ALA A 118 -13.96 14.39 2.14
N GLU A 119 -14.62 15.53 2.38
CA GLU A 119 -15.63 16.13 1.49
C GLU A 119 -15.18 17.38 0.72
N GLY A 120 -13.97 17.90 0.93
CA GLY A 120 -13.51 19.16 0.34
C GLY A 120 -13.41 19.19 -1.19
N PHE A 121 -13.68 18.04 -1.83
CA PHE A 121 -13.49 17.77 -3.23
C PHE A 121 -14.65 16.88 -3.68
N GLY A 122 -15.66 17.48 -4.32
CA GLY A 122 -16.82 16.77 -4.87
C GLY A 122 -16.39 15.51 -5.63
N GLY A 123 -17.04 14.38 -5.35
CA GLY A 123 -16.55 13.02 -5.65
C GLY A 123 -16.05 12.81 -7.09
N PRO A 124 -15.19 11.80 -7.38
CA PRO A 124 -14.82 10.62 -6.63
C PRO A 124 -13.28 10.59 -6.45
N TYR A 125 -12.79 11.09 -5.32
CA TYR A 125 -11.43 10.98 -4.79
C TYR A 125 -10.36 10.30 -5.68
N THR A 126 -9.75 11.09 -6.59
CA THR A 126 -8.57 10.68 -7.36
C THR A 126 -7.31 11.36 -6.83
N VAL A 127 -6.20 10.63 -6.83
CA VAL A 127 -4.85 11.11 -6.53
C VAL A 127 -4.43 12.19 -7.55
N GLY A 128 -3.85 13.30 -7.09
CA GLY A 128 -3.19 14.30 -7.95
C GLY A 128 -4.09 15.39 -8.55
N ALA A 129 -5.37 15.50 -8.18
CA ALA A 129 -6.18 16.64 -8.58
C ALA A 129 -5.90 17.86 -7.68
N THR A 130 -5.08 18.80 -8.14
CA THR A 130 -5.01 20.16 -7.57
C THR A 130 -6.27 20.94 -7.92
N ASN A 131 -7.41 20.58 -7.33
CA ASN A 131 -8.66 21.25 -7.64
C ASN A 131 -9.35 21.64 -6.35
N MET A 132 -9.28 22.90 -5.90
CA MET A 132 -10.09 23.42 -4.78
C MET A 132 -11.63 23.23 -4.98
N GLY A 133 -12.06 22.73 -6.15
CA GLY A 133 -12.98 21.58 -6.31
C GLY A 133 -14.27 21.62 -5.51
N THR A 134 -15.26 22.39 -5.99
CA THR A 134 -16.62 22.54 -5.43
C THR A 134 -16.75 23.30 -4.11
N ALA A 135 -15.86 23.16 -3.13
CA ALA A 135 -16.00 23.85 -1.83
C ALA A 135 -16.00 25.38 -1.96
N LEU A 136 -15.05 25.95 -2.73
CA LEU A 136 -15.05 27.39 -3.04
C LEU A 136 -16.29 27.80 -3.86
N ALA A 137 -16.74 26.98 -4.79
CA ALA A 137 -17.94 27.26 -5.57
C ALA A 137 -19.19 27.28 -4.67
N TYR A 138 -19.27 26.40 -3.67
CA TYR A 138 -20.35 26.36 -2.69
C TYR A 138 -20.34 27.61 -1.82
N VAL A 139 -19.16 28.05 -1.36
CA VAL A 139 -19.00 29.32 -0.65
C VAL A 139 -19.50 30.48 -1.51
N LEU A 140 -19.12 30.55 -2.79
CA LEU A 140 -19.57 31.61 -3.70
C LEU A 140 -21.09 31.57 -3.93
N ILE A 141 -21.69 30.38 -4.05
CA ILE A 141 -23.15 30.21 -4.18
C ILE A 141 -23.85 30.65 -2.89
N PHE A 142 -23.33 30.28 -1.71
CA PHE A 142 -23.87 30.76 -0.42
C PHE A 142 -23.74 32.28 -0.27
N LEU A 143 -22.62 32.88 -0.66
CA LEU A 143 -22.44 34.34 -0.65
C LEU A 143 -23.42 35.03 -1.62
N LEU A 144 -23.66 34.44 -2.79
CA LEU A 144 -24.68 34.91 -3.73
C LEU A 144 -26.08 34.83 -3.11
N LEU A 145 -26.44 33.71 -2.49
CA LEU A 145 -27.72 33.54 -1.78
C LEU A 145 -27.86 34.53 -0.62
N ILE A 146 -26.78 34.83 0.11
CA ILE A 146 -26.74 35.88 1.15
C ILE A 146 -27.00 37.25 0.52
N GLY A 147 -26.33 37.58 -0.59
CA GLY A 147 -26.50 38.85 -1.29
C GLY A 147 -27.93 39.03 -1.83
N ILE A 148 -28.52 37.97 -2.37
CA ILE A 148 -29.92 37.95 -2.81
C ILE A 148 -30.85 38.14 -1.60
N ASN A 149 -30.63 37.41 -0.50
CA ASN A 149 -31.45 37.52 0.70
C ASN A 149 -31.36 38.91 1.36
N TYR A 150 -30.17 39.51 1.35
CA TYR A 150 -29.93 40.86 1.88
C TYR A 150 -30.71 41.93 1.09
N ARG A 151 -30.77 41.80 -0.25
CA ARG A 151 -31.45 42.77 -1.12
C ARG A 151 -32.97 42.54 -1.24
N GLY A 152 -33.41 41.28 -1.29
CA GLY A 152 -34.82 40.92 -1.55
C GLY A 152 -35.69 40.70 -0.30
N GLY A 153 -35.10 40.35 0.84
CA GLY A 153 -35.83 39.99 2.06
C GLY A 153 -36.53 38.63 1.97
N THR A 154 -37.64 38.49 2.72
CA THR A 154 -38.37 37.21 2.86
C THR A 154 -38.90 36.70 1.52
N SER A 155 -38.45 35.51 1.09
CA SER A 155 -38.94 34.86 -0.13
C SER A 155 -40.30 34.20 0.13
N PRO A 156 -41.34 34.49 -0.66
CA PRO A 156 -42.66 33.88 -0.50
C PRO A 156 -42.66 32.36 -0.75
N TYR A 157 -41.59 31.83 -1.37
CA TYR A 157 -41.39 30.41 -1.65
C TYR A 157 -40.41 29.79 -0.64
N SER A 158 -40.66 30.02 0.65
CA SER A 158 -39.85 29.49 1.75
C SER A 158 -40.71 29.19 2.99
N VAL A 159 -40.27 28.24 3.81
CA VAL A 159 -40.91 27.97 5.11
C VAL A 159 -40.77 29.19 6.04
N ASP A 160 -39.68 29.95 5.93
CA ASP A 160 -39.49 31.20 6.68
C ASP A 160 -40.65 32.19 6.47
N TYR A 161 -41.18 32.32 5.26
CA TYR A 161 -42.34 33.17 4.98
C TYR A 161 -43.59 32.76 5.78
N LEU A 162 -43.85 31.45 5.87
CA LEU A 162 -44.99 30.91 6.62
C LEU A 162 -44.82 31.13 8.12
N ILE A 163 -43.60 30.93 8.62
CA ILE A 163 -43.27 31.16 10.04
C ILE A 163 -43.38 32.64 10.38
N GLU A 164 -42.83 33.54 9.57
CA GLU A 164 -42.83 34.98 9.83
C GLU A 164 -44.24 35.59 9.84
N ARG A 165 -45.15 35.05 9.03
CA ARG A 165 -46.57 35.45 9.05
C ARG A 165 -47.23 35.14 10.40
N ARG A 166 -46.80 34.08 11.08
CA ARG A 166 -47.36 33.64 12.36
C ARG A 166 -46.55 34.11 13.57
N TRP A 167 -45.25 34.32 13.40
CA TRP A 167 -44.28 34.72 14.41
C TRP A 167 -43.24 35.71 13.83
N PRO A 168 -43.53 37.02 13.84
CA PRO A 168 -42.68 38.03 13.21
C PRO A 168 -41.26 38.14 13.79
N ALA A 169 -41.01 37.65 15.00
CA ALA A 169 -39.68 37.66 15.62
C ALA A 169 -38.69 36.70 14.94
N TRP A 170 -39.18 35.71 14.18
CA TRP A 170 -38.37 34.76 13.41
C TRP A 170 -37.45 35.46 12.38
N ARG A 171 -37.85 36.66 11.93
CA ARG A 171 -37.03 37.55 11.07
C ARG A 171 -35.63 37.82 11.59
N ARG A 172 -35.40 37.73 12.91
CA ARG A 172 -34.05 37.91 13.48
C ARG A 172 -33.07 36.82 13.04
N ILE A 173 -33.59 35.62 12.81
CA ILE A 173 -32.87 34.39 12.48
C ILE A 173 -32.88 34.16 10.96
N ALA A 174 -33.99 34.43 10.27
CA ALA A 174 -34.14 34.16 8.84
C ALA A 174 -33.64 35.28 7.91
N GLU A 175 -33.65 36.55 8.36
CA GLU A 175 -33.47 37.71 7.47
C GLU A 175 -32.40 38.70 7.93
N TRP A 176 -31.78 39.36 6.94
CA TRP A 176 -30.90 40.51 7.17
C TRP A 176 -31.65 41.84 7.07
N SER A 177 -32.58 41.95 6.13
CA SER A 177 -33.35 43.17 5.92
C SER A 177 -34.64 43.17 6.73
N ARG A 178 -34.62 43.84 7.88
CA ARG A 178 -35.79 43.93 8.79
C ARG A 178 -36.85 44.94 8.37
N GLY A 179 -36.51 45.82 7.41
CA GLY A 179 -37.36 46.91 6.95
C GLY A 179 -38.25 46.59 5.75
N VAL A 180 -38.11 45.41 5.13
CA VAL A 180 -38.89 45.02 3.95
C VAL A 180 -40.21 44.34 4.39
N PRO A 181 -41.38 44.82 3.93
CA PRO A 181 -42.66 44.20 4.22
C PRO A 181 -42.75 42.80 3.60
N LEU A 182 -43.54 41.90 4.23
CA LEU A 182 -43.86 40.60 3.64
C LEU A 182 -44.68 40.81 2.37
N HIS A 183 -44.12 40.47 1.21
CA HIS A 183 -44.84 40.52 -0.05
C HIS A 183 -45.70 39.26 -0.23
N ALA A 184 -46.93 39.43 -0.72
CA ALA A 184 -47.74 38.29 -1.15
C ALA A 184 -47.14 37.67 -2.42
N PRO A 185 -47.27 36.34 -2.62
CA PRO A 185 -46.84 35.70 -3.86
C PRO A 185 -47.50 36.38 -5.07
N ARG A 186 -46.69 36.92 -5.97
CA ARG A 186 -47.19 37.59 -7.19
C ARG A 186 -47.39 36.53 -8.29
N PRO A 187 -48.49 36.58 -9.06
CA PRO A 187 -48.70 35.64 -10.17
C PRO A 187 -47.66 35.89 -11.27
N SER A 188 -46.92 34.84 -11.64
CA SER A 188 -45.97 34.86 -12.75
C SER A 188 -46.62 34.36 -14.04
N SER A 189 -46.20 34.90 -15.19
CA SER A 189 -46.65 34.40 -16.50
C SER A 189 -46.16 32.97 -16.72
N ALA A 190 -46.94 32.16 -17.45
CA ALA A 190 -46.56 30.79 -17.77
C ALA A 190 -45.20 30.72 -18.51
N ALA A 191 -44.90 31.70 -19.36
CA ALA A 191 -43.63 31.80 -20.07
C ALA A 191 -42.43 32.02 -19.13
N ALA A 192 -42.58 32.87 -18.11
CA ALA A 192 -41.56 33.07 -17.09
C ALA A 192 -41.37 31.77 -16.28
N GLN A 193 -42.44 31.12 -15.82
CA GLN A 193 -42.33 29.85 -15.08
C GLN A 193 -41.59 28.77 -15.87
N VAL A 194 -41.94 28.57 -17.14
CA VAL A 194 -41.28 27.59 -18.02
C VAL A 194 -39.80 27.94 -18.22
N THR A 195 -39.46 29.22 -18.41
CA THR A 195 -38.06 29.65 -18.59
C THR A 195 -37.23 29.39 -17.34
N ALA A 196 -37.78 29.62 -16.13
CA ALA A 196 -37.10 29.31 -14.86
C ALA A 196 -36.90 27.81 -14.72
N ILE A 197 -37.95 27.02 -14.94
CA ILE A 197 -37.91 25.57 -14.81
C ILE A 197 -36.88 24.98 -15.77
N VAL A 198 -36.85 25.42 -17.03
CA VAL A 198 -35.86 24.98 -18.02
C VAL A 198 -34.45 25.40 -17.63
N GLY A 199 -34.26 26.64 -17.17
CA GLY A 199 -32.95 27.11 -16.69
C GLY A 199 -32.42 26.32 -15.49
N ILE A 200 -33.29 26.00 -14.53
CA ILE A 200 -32.98 25.14 -13.37
C ILE A 200 -32.67 23.72 -13.83
N ALA A 201 -33.51 23.13 -14.68
CA ALA A 201 -33.29 21.79 -15.20
C ALA A 201 -31.98 21.69 -15.97
N LEU A 202 -31.62 22.70 -16.77
CA LEU A 202 -30.34 22.76 -17.45
C LEU A 202 -29.18 22.93 -16.47
N LEU A 203 -29.28 23.81 -15.47
CA LEU A 203 -28.26 23.99 -14.44
C LEU A 203 -28.03 22.68 -13.65
N VAL A 204 -29.11 22.03 -13.20
CA VAL A 204 -29.06 20.73 -12.51
C VAL A 204 -28.53 19.65 -13.45
N PHE A 205 -28.93 19.63 -14.73
CA PHE A 205 -28.43 18.69 -15.72
C PHE A 205 -26.94 18.85 -15.98
N PHE A 206 -26.41 20.07 -16.07
CA PHE A 206 -24.97 20.29 -16.24
C PHE A 206 -24.18 19.98 -14.95
N LEU A 207 -24.76 20.26 -13.78
CA LEU A 207 -24.14 19.94 -12.48
C LEU A 207 -24.16 18.44 -12.16
N VAL A 208 -25.21 17.72 -12.56
CA VAL A 208 -25.34 16.25 -12.41
C VAL A 208 -24.69 15.49 -13.57
N GLY A 209 -24.66 16.05 -14.78
CA GLY A 209 -23.95 15.50 -15.94
C GLY A 209 -22.42 15.54 -15.75
N GLY A 210 -21.90 16.55 -15.04
CA GLY A 210 -20.54 16.54 -14.52
C GLY A 210 -20.26 15.40 -13.54
N LEU A 211 -21.30 14.92 -12.83
CA LEU A 211 -21.22 13.75 -11.95
C LEU A 211 -21.17 12.41 -12.71
N GLN A 212 -21.62 12.30 -13.96
CA GLN A 212 -21.48 11.03 -14.71
C GLN A 212 -20.04 10.75 -15.10
N SER A 213 -19.23 11.79 -15.35
CA SER A 213 -17.78 11.63 -15.54
C SER A 213 -17.06 11.12 -14.28
N THR A 214 -17.70 11.24 -13.12
CA THR A 214 -17.15 10.83 -11.82
C THR A 214 -17.71 9.48 -11.37
N MET A 215 -19.00 9.20 -11.57
CA MET A 215 -19.61 7.90 -11.18
C MET A 215 -19.09 6.67 -11.95
N HIS A 216 -18.32 6.85 -13.03
CA HIS A 216 -17.67 5.76 -13.76
C HIS A 216 -16.19 5.54 -13.39
N VAL A 217 -15.67 6.30 -12.42
CA VAL A 217 -14.34 6.02 -11.84
C VAL A 217 -14.53 5.04 -10.69
N ALA A 218 -14.00 3.83 -10.85
CA ALA A 218 -14.08 2.80 -9.83
C ALA A 218 -13.44 3.31 -8.52
N ALA A 219 -14.11 3.06 -7.38
CA ALA A 219 -13.47 3.20 -6.07
C ALA A 219 -12.14 2.41 -6.07
N PRO A 220 -11.08 2.91 -5.43
CA PRO A 220 -9.85 2.14 -5.30
C PRO A 220 -10.21 0.77 -4.73
N THR A 221 -9.88 -0.26 -5.48
CA THR A 221 -10.17 -1.64 -5.10
C THR A 221 -9.50 -1.93 -3.76
N PRO A 222 -9.97 -2.91 -2.96
CA PRO A 222 -9.20 -3.45 -1.85
C PRO A 222 -7.77 -3.81 -2.28
N THR A 223 -7.57 -4.12 -3.56
CA THR A 223 -6.26 -4.28 -4.20
C THR A 223 -5.45 -2.98 -4.25
N ALA A 224 -6.02 -1.85 -4.67
CA ALA A 224 -5.33 -0.55 -4.68
C ALA A 224 -5.11 0.03 -3.26
N ALA A 225 -6.05 -0.20 -2.34
CA ALA A 225 -5.85 0.11 -0.92
C ALA A 225 -4.79 -0.82 -0.31
N ALA A 226 -4.79 -2.12 -0.64
CA ALA A 226 -3.71 -3.02 -0.29
C ALA A 226 -2.40 -2.64 -0.96
N SER A 227 -2.37 -2.10 -2.19
CA SER A 227 -1.15 -1.57 -2.83
C SER A 227 -0.59 -0.33 -2.14
N ALA A 228 -1.43 0.41 -1.40
CA ALA A 228 -0.99 1.55 -0.58
C ALA A 228 -0.39 1.10 0.78
N VAL A 229 -0.62 -0.15 1.21
CA VAL A 229 -0.10 -0.73 2.46
C VAL A 229 0.82 -1.95 2.24
N SER A 230 0.86 -2.49 1.03
CA SER A 230 1.75 -3.56 0.60
C SER A 230 3.04 -2.91 0.12
N PRO A 231 4.21 -3.46 0.50
CA PRO A 231 5.49 -3.10 -0.08
C PRO A 231 5.34 -2.91 -1.58
N LEU A 232 5.82 -1.79 -2.11
CA LEU A 232 5.94 -1.63 -3.55
C LEU A 232 6.76 -2.84 -4.02
N SER A 233 6.17 -3.77 -4.77
CA SER A 233 6.93 -4.92 -5.29
C SER A 233 7.83 -4.39 -6.39
N LEU A 234 9.00 -3.91 -5.97
CA LEU A 234 10.11 -3.47 -6.80
C LEU A 234 10.81 -4.67 -7.47
N ALA A 235 10.35 -5.89 -7.18
CA ALA A 235 10.76 -7.12 -7.82
C ALA A 235 10.51 -7.07 -9.33
N ALA A 236 11.53 -6.67 -10.07
CA ALA A 236 11.52 -6.72 -11.52
C ALA A 236 11.34 -8.16 -12.01
N LYS A 237 10.64 -8.30 -13.14
CA LYS A 237 10.46 -9.62 -13.80
C LYS A 237 11.76 -10.15 -14.39
N GLU A 238 12.66 -9.26 -14.77
CA GLU A 238 13.94 -9.60 -15.39
C GLU A 238 15.07 -9.60 -14.35
N PRO A 239 16.09 -10.47 -14.50
CA PRO A 239 17.24 -10.48 -13.61
C PRO A 239 18.06 -9.19 -13.69
N ILE A 240 18.73 -8.82 -12.60
CA ILE A 240 19.67 -7.68 -12.61
C ILE A 240 20.85 -7.89 -13.59
N GLY A 241 21.26 -6.80 -14.24
CA GLY A 241 22.35 -6.82 -15.22
C GLY A 241 23.72 -7.18 -14.64
N LYS A 242 24.06 -6.63 -13.47
CA LYS A 242 25.34 -6.85 -12.77
C LYS A 242 25.12 -6.84 -11.27
N ALA A 243 25.56 -7.90 -10.57
CA ALA A 243 25.57 -7.93 -9.11
C ALA A 243 26.83 -7.26 -8.57
N ARG A 244 26.74 -6.80 -7.33
CA ARG A 244 27.88 -6.26 -6.60
C ARG A 244 28.82 -7.37 -6.19
N ASP A 245 30.10 -7.06 -6.24
CA ASP A 245 31.12 -7.98 -5.78
C ASP A 245 30.99 -8.17 -4.26
N ALA A 246 30.73 -9.42 -3.85
CA ALA A 246 30.63 -9.77 -2.45
C ALA A 246 31.98 -10.22 -1.88
N HIS A 247 33.04 -10.40 -2.67
CA HIS A 247 34.30 -10.93 -2.13
C HIS A 247 34.89 -9.99 -1.09
N LEU A 248 35.40 -10.57 -0.01
CA LEU A 248 36.16 -9.85 1.00
C LEU A 248 37.39 -9.21 0.32
N PRO A 249 37.59 -7.89 0.43
CA PRO A 249 38.78 -7.25 -0.14
C PRO A 249 40.04 -7.77 0.56
N PRO A 250 41.22 -7.67 -0.08
CA PRO A 250 42.47 -8.09 0.53
C PRO A 250 42.72 -7.41 1.88
N LEU A 251 43.31 -8.16 2.82
CA LEU A 251 43.74 -7.60 4.10
C LEU A 251 44.79 -6.51 3.86
N THR A 252 44.64 -5.37 4.53
CA THR A 252 45.65 -4.31 4.41
C THR A 252 46.86 -4.63 5.29
N ASP A 253 48.06 -4.66 4.70
CA ASP A 253 49.31 -4.96 5.41
C ASP A 253 49.80 -3.81 6.31
N GLY A 254 50.60 -4.16 7.32
CA GLY A 254 51.32 -3.21 8.18
C GLY A 254 50.66 -2.95 9.54
N PRO A 255 51.29 -2.13 10.41
CA PRO A 255 50.75 -1.82 11.75
C PRO A 255 49.61 -0.80 11.75
N SER A 256 49.39 -0.11 10.62
CA SER A 256 48.36 0.90 10.48
C SER A 256 47.78 0.93 9.08
N VAL A 257 46.49 1.23 8.97
CA VAL A 257 45.71 1.26 7.73
C VAL A 257 45.13 2.65 7.55
N ASN A 258 45.34 3.26 6.38
CA ASN A 258 44.73 4.54 6.04
C ASN A 258 43.42 4.29 5.30
N VAL A 259 42.32 4.80 5.84
CA VAL A 259 40.99 4.69 5.26
C VAL A 259 40.50 6.08 4.90
N THR A 260 40.17 6.30 3.63
CA THR A 260 39.50 7.53 3.19
C THR A 260 38.08 7.19 2.79
N ILE A 261 37.10 7.82 3.43
CA ILE A 261 35.68 7.69 3.10
C ILE A 261 35.15 9.06 2.75
N GLU A 262 34.38 9.12 1.66
CA GLU A 262 33.72 10.34 1.21
C GLU A 262 32.22 10.11 1.23
N SER A 263 31.44 11.00 1.84
CA SER A 263 29.98 10.94 1.67
C SER A 263 29.57 11.66 0.39
N THR A 264 28.65 11.09 -0.37
CA THR A 264 28.11 11.71 -1.60
C THR A 264 26.62 11.44 -1.78
N ASP A 265 25.93 12.31 -2.52
CA ASP A 265 24.56 12.09 -2.99
C ASP A 265 24.58 11.37 -4.34
N ARG A 266 24.04 10.16 -4.41
CA ARG A 266 24.06 9.34 -5.63
C ARG A 266 22.70 8.74 -5.93
N THR A 267 22.43 8.60 -7.21
CA THR A 267 21.37 7.71 -7.69
C THR A 267 21.96 6.31 -7.79
N VAL A 268 21.36 5.36 -7.07
CA VAL A 268 21.81 3.96 -7.01
C VAL A 268 20.69 3.03 -7.43
N THR A 269 21.04 1.94 -8.11
CA THR A 269 20.09 0.86 -8.42
C THR A 269 19.80 0.07 -7.15
N ILE A 270 18.51 -0.09 -6.80
CA ILE A 270 18.05 -0.88 -5.64
C ILE A 270 17.31 -2.15 -6.07
N ALA A 271 16.76 -2.16 -7.27
CA ALA A 271 16.24 -3.35 -7.95
C ALA A 271 16.41 -3.19 -9.45
N ASN A 272 16.21 -4.26 -10.23
CA ASN A 272 16.39 -4.14 -11.69
C ASN A 272 15.42 -3.11 -12.29
N GLY A 273 15.97 -2.06 -12.91
CA GLY A 273 15.20 -0.95 -13.45
C GLY A 273 14.58 -0.03 -12.39
N VAL A 274 15.02 -0.09 -11.14
CA VAL A 274 14.56 0.79 -10.06
C VAL A 274 15.77 1.52 -9.50
N GLU A 275 15.72 2.84 -9.60
CA GLU A 275 16.76 3.74 -9.11
C GLU A 275 16.30 4.42 -7.83
N TYR A 276 17.23 4.79 -6.98
CA TYR A 276 16.94 5.41 -5.69
C TYR A 276 17.92 6.56 -5.40
N GLN A 277 17.41 7.68 -4.89
CA GLN A 277 18.22 8.83 -4.53
C GLN A 277 18.80 8.66 -3.11
N ALA A 278 19.99 8.06 -3.03
CA ALA A 278 20.67 7.69 -1.80
C ALA A 278 21.67 8.75 -1.32
N TRP A 279 21.94 8.71 -0.01
CA TRP A 279 23.16 9.24 0.59
C TRP A 279 24.10 8.08 0.83
N THR A 280 25.34 8.22 0.37
CA THR A 280 26.27 7.09 0.27
C THR A 280 27.58 7.41 0.93
N PHE A 281 28.30 6.38 1.39
CA PHE A 281 29.73 6.45 1.61
C PHE A 281 30.41 5.86 0.39
N GLY A 282 31.11 6.69 -0.40
CA GLY A 282 31.60 6.33 -1.73
C GLY A 282 30.57 6.61 -2.81
N ASP A 283 30.43 5.69 -3.76
CA ASP A 283 29.49 5.81 -4.89
C ASP A 283 28.39 4.73 -4.88
N GLU A 284 28.38 3.86 -3.87
CA GLU A 284 27.47 2.72 -3.79
C GLU A 284 26.92 2.50 -2.36
N VAL A 285 25.88 1.67 -2.22
CA VAL A 285 25.25 1.28 -0.92
C VAL A 285 25.14 -0.25 -0.76
N PRO A 286 25.85 -0.92 0.14
CA PRO A 286 26.70 -0.36 1.19
C PRO A 286 27.93 0.37 0.62
N GLY A 287 28.54 1.19 1.45
CA GLY A 287 29.85 1.79 1.17
C GLY A 287 30.98 0.76 1.18
N PRO A 288 32.23 1.19 0.89
CA PRO A 288 33.39 0.32 0.78
C PRO A 288 33.57 -0.61 1.98
N VAL A 289 33.87 -1.89 1.70
CA VAL A 289 34.28 -2.82 2.75
C VAL A 289 35.71 -2.50 3.16
N ILE A 290 35.94 -2.38 4.47
CA ILE A 290 37.26 -2.18 5.07
C ILE A 290 37.71 -3.50 5.68
N HIS A 291 38.93 -3.94 5.39
CA HIS A 291 39.47 -5.19 5.93
C HIS A 291 40.80 -4.94 6.65
N VAL A 292 40.78 -5.16 7.95
CA VAL A 292 41.89 -4.94 8.89
C VAL A 292 42.03 -6.16 9.80
N ARG A 293 43.11 -6.16 10.59
CA ARG A 293 43.39 -7.16 11.62
C ARG A 293 43.33 -6.51 13.00
N GLN A 294 42.90 -7.29 13.99
CA GLN A 294 42.93 -6.93 15.39
C GLN A 294 44.30 -6.36 15.78
N GLY A 295 44.28 -5.22 16.48
CA GLY A 295 45.47 -4.49 16.92
C GLY A 295 46.04 -3.51 15.88
N GLN A 296 45.56 -3.48 14.64
CA GLN A 296 45.96 -2.43 13.68
C GLN A 296 45.36 -1.07 14.04
N THR A 297 46.14 -0.01 13.84
CA THR A 297 45.64 1.37 13.93
C THR A 297 44.95 1.77 12.63
N VAL A 298 43.68 2.12 12.69
CA VAL A 298 42.91 2.64 11.55
C VAL A 298 42.97 4.17 11.57
N ASN A 299 43.64 4.76 10.58
CA ASN A 299 43.71 6.20 10.37
C ASN A 299 42.60 6.61 9.40
N VAL A 300 41.53 7.18 9.94
CA VAL A 300 40.34 7.58 9.17
C VAL A 300 40.50 9.01 8.66
N THR A 301 40.26 9.20 7.37
CA THR A 301 39.99 10.50 6.77
C THR A 301 38.58 10.50 6.22
N TYR A 302 37.69 11.26 6.84
CA TYR A 302 36.31 11.38 6.39
C TYR A 302 36.07 12.76 5.78
N ILE A 303 35.55 12.79 4.56
CA ILE A 303 35.27 14.01 3.79
C ILE A 303 33.77 14.05 3.48
N ASN A 304 33.09 15.11 3.88
CA ASN A 304 31.71 15.30 3.47
C ASN A 304 31.64 15.99 2.10
N ARG A 305 31.27 15.26 1.05
CA ARG A 305 31.00 15.84 -0.29
C ARG A 305 29.51 15.87 -0.63
N GLY A 306 28.65 15.52 0.33
CA GLY A 306 27.21 15.57 0.17
C GLY A 306 26.65 17.00 0.29
N MET A 307 25.36 17.12 0.09
CA MET A 307 24.62 18.39 0.14
C MET A 307 24.17 18.80 1.55
N MET A 308 24.31 17.91 2.54
CA MET A 308 23.92 18.14 3.93
C MET A 308 24.96 17.62 4.92
N GLU A 309 24.75 17.88 6.21
CA GLU A 309 25.62 17.39 7.29
C GLU A 309 25.63 15.87 7.38
N HIS A 310 26.82 15.31 7.60
CA HIS A 310 27.01 13.88 7.77
C HIS A 310 28.15 13.61 8.76
N SER A 311 28.07 12.50 9.48
CA SER A 311 29.15 11.98 10.34
C SER A 311 29.46 10.52 9.98
N LEU A 312 30.43 9.92 10.66
CA LEU A 312 30.87 8.55 10.41
C LEU A 312 31.23 7.86 11.73
N ASP A 313 30.35 6.94 12.14
CA ASP A 313 30.44 6.07 13.33
C ASP A 313 30.96 4.69 12.92
N PHE A 314 31.90 4.12 13.68
CA PHE A 314 32.43 2.77 13.50
C PHE A 314 32.17 1.92 14.73
N HIS A 315 31.39 0.84 14.59
CA HIS A 315 31.17 -0.08 15.70
C HIS A 315 32.44 -0.87 16.11
N SER A 316 33.48 -0.87 15.26
CA SER A 316 34.79 -1.48 15.57
C SER A 316 35.71 -0.58 16.40
N ALA A 317 35.31 0.65 16.71
CA ALA A 317 36.15 1.63 17.38
C ALA A 317 35.71 1.90 18.81
N ILE A 318 36.67 1.90 19.74
CA ILE A 318 36.46 2.39 21.11
C ILE A 318 36.94 3.83 21.15
N THR A 319 36.02 4.78 21.02
CA THR A 319 36.40 6.19 20.87
C THR A 319 35.32 7.18 21.32
N PRO A 320 35.66 8.40 21.80
CA PRO A 320 34.67 9.40 22.20
C PRO A 320 33.88 9.94 20.99
N PRO A 321 32.55 9.75 20.93
CA PRO A 321 31.75 10.20 19.78
C PRO A 321 31.75 11.72 19.59
N ASP A 322 31.82 12.49 20.67
CA ASP A 322 31.86 13.96 20.66
C ASP A 322 33.16 14.53 20.07
N LEU A 323 34.20 13.69 19.92
CA LEU A 323 35.46 14.07 19.28
C LEU A 323 35.55 13.57 17.84
N HIS A 324 35.15 12.31 17.58
CA HIS A 324 35.44 11.66 16.29
C HIS A 324 34.22 11.45 15.39
N TYR A 325 33.00 11.43 15.95
CA TYR A 325 31.75 11.21 15.20
C TYR A 325 30.94 12.51 15.07
N VAL A 326 31.64 13.64 15.03
CA VAL A 326 31.05 14.96 14.87
C VAL A 326 30.45 15.13 13.47
N GLU A 327 29.41 15.96 13.40
CA GLU A 327 28.77 16.32 12.14
C GLU A 327 29.69 17.23 11.33
N LEU A 328 29.97 16.84 10.10
CA LEU A 328 30.69 17.66 9.14
C LEU A 328 29.71 18.30 8.18
N LYS A 329 29.86 19.60 7.94
CA LYS A 329 29.12 20.31 6.89
C LYS A 329 29.64 19.91 5.50
N PRO A 330 28.86 20.17 4.43
CA PRO A 330 29.33 20.03 3.06
C PRO A 330 30.70 20.70 2.84
N GLY A 331 31.66 19.93 2.34
CA GLY A 331 33.03 20.35 2.06
C GLY A 331 34.01 20.24 3.24
N GLU A 332 33.54 19.93 4.45
CA GLU A 332 34.40 19.75 5.61
C GLU A 332 35.04 18.34 5.63
N LYS A 333 36.14 18.23 6.37
CA LYS A 333 36.92 17.00 6.53
C LYS A 333 37.39 16.86 7.98
N ILE A 334 37.36 15.63 8.48
CA ILE A 334 38.01 15.24 9.74
C ILE A 334 39.01 14.11 9.50
N THR A 335 40.06 14.09 10.33
CA THR A 335 41.01 12.97 10.40
C THR A 335 41.20 12.59 11.85
N TYR A 336 41.08 11.31 12.14
CA TYR A 336 41.29 10.74 13.48
C TYR A 336 41.80 9.29 13.34
N SER A 337 42.23 8.69 14.45
CA SER A 337 42.67 7.30 14.47
C SER A 337 42.09 6.56 15.66
N PHE A 338 41.85 5.27 15.47
CA PHE A 338 41.50 4.33 16.54
C PHE A 338 42.24 3.01 16.34
N VAL A 339 42.34 2.18 17.38
CA VAL A 339 42.88 0.82 17.30
C VAL A 339 41.71 -0.15 17.17
N ALA A 340 41.76 -1.06 16.20
CA ALA A 340 40.77 -2.13 16.07
C ALA A 340 41.03 -3.22 17.13
N GLU A 341 40.61 -2.99 18.37
CA GLU A 341 40.94 -3.85 19.51
C GLU A 341 40.19 -5.18 19.53
N VAL A 342 38.99 -5.23 18.92
CA VAL A 342 38.06 -6.37 18.99
C VAL A 342 37.85 -6.94 17.59
N PRO A 343 37.98 -8.26 17.38
CA PRO A 343 37.70 -8.90 16.10
C PRO A 343 36.20 -8.90 15.80
N GLY A 344 35.83 -9.13 14.54
CA GLY A 344 34.43 -9.25 14.16
C GLY A 344 34.08 -8.65 12.80
N ALA A 345 32.81 -8.79 12.46
CA ALA A 345 32.18 -8.09 11.34
C ALA A 345 31.32 -6.95 11.92
N PHE A 346 31.68 -5.72 11.63
CA PHE A 346 31.02 -4.55 12.21
C PHE A 346 30.44 -3.66 11.12
N VAL A 347 29.34 -2.99 11.44
CA VAL A 347 28.84 -1.88 10.62
C VAL A 347 29.66 -0.61 10.92
N TYR A 348 29.80 0.23 9.91
CA TYR A 348 30.01 1.66 10.12
C TYR A 348 28.87 2.41 9.46
N HIS A 349 28.42 3.52 10.03
CA HIS A 349 27.26 4.25 9.51
C HIS A 349 27.30 5.74 9.85
N CYS A 350 26.41 6.52 9.24
CA CYS A 350 26.25 7.93 9.60
C CYS A 350 25.54 8.06 10.95
N GLY A 351 26.04 8.93 11.83
CA GLY A 351 25.47 9.23 13.15
C GLY A 351 24.76 10.59 13.24
N THR A 352 24.61 11.31 12.12
CA THR A 352 23.92 12.61 12.06
C THR A 352 22.41 12.44 12.29
N PRO A 353 21.78 13.19 13.21
CA PRO A 353 20.33 13.20 13.40
C PRO A 353 19.55 13.75 12.19
N PRO A 354 18.38 13.18 11.84
CA PRO A 354 17.83 11.94 12.39
C PRO A 354 18.55 10.71 11.83
N VAL A 355 19.24 9.96 12.71
CA VAL A 355 20.11 8.82 12.33
C VAL A 355 19.36 7.78 11.51
N LEU A 356 18.09 7.53 11.86
CA LEU A 356 17.20 6.64 11.12
C LEU A 356 17.13 6.99 9.63
N LEU A 357 16.97 8.27 9.29
CA LEU A 357 16.90 8.73 7.90
C LEU A 357 18.24 8.52 7.19
N HIS A 358 19.36 8.86 7.82
CA HIS A 358 20.68 8.73 7.20
C HIS A 358 21.03 7.27 6.90
N MET A 359 20.81 6.38 7.87
CA MET A 359 21.05 4.94 7.68
C MET A 359 20.10 4.35 6.64
N ALA A 360 18.79 4.59 6.76
CA ALA A 360 17.80 4.09 5.82
C ALA A 360 17.98 4.63 4.39
N ASN A 361 18.63 5.79 4.24
CA ASN A 361 18.94 6.39 2.94
C ASN A 361 20.25 5.88 2.31
N GLY A 362 20.93 4.92 2.96
CA GLY A 362 22.08 4.20 2.39
C GLY A 362 23.44 4.46 3.05
N MET A 363 23.50 5.24 4.14
CA MET A 363 24.78 5.59 4.77
C MET A 363 25.26 4.53 5.76
N TYR A 364 25.65 3.37 5.24
CA TYR A 364 26.26 2.28 6.00
C TYR A 364 27.27 1.50 5.15
N GLY A 365 28.21 0.83 5.81
CA GLY A 365 29.12 -0.12 5.21
C GLY A 365 29.65 -1.12 6.23
N ALA A 366 30.60 -1.97 5.82
CA ALA A 366 31.16 -3.00 6.68
C ALA A 366 32.66 -2.81 6.92
N ILE A 367 33.08 -2.97 8.17
CA ILE A 367 34.49 -3.15 8.54
C ILE A 367 34.69 -4.54 9.14
N ILE A 368 35.61 -5.29 8.57
CA ILE A 368 35.98 -6.63 8.98
C ILE A 368 37.30 -6.55 9.72
N VAL A 369 37.31 -7.02 10.96
CA VAL A 369 38.48 -7.10 11.83
C VAL A 369 38.81 -8.57 12.03
N ASP A 370 39.81 -9.07 11.31
CA ASP A 370 40.31 -10.43 11.48
C ASP A 370 40.91 -10.60 12.89
N PRO A 371 40.63 -11.72 13.60
CA PRO A 371 41.19 -11.97 14.91
C PRO A 371 42.70 -12.15 14.90
N GLU A 372 43.34 -11.78 16.01
CA GLU A 372 44.78 -11.98 16.21
C GLU A 372 45.14 -13.47 16.09
N THR A 373 44.31 -14.36 16.66
CA THR A 373 44.36 -15.79 16.39
C THR A 373 43.59 -16.08 15.11
N PRO A 374 44.26 -16.44 13.99
CA PRO A 374 43.59 -16.56 12.72
C PRO A 374 42.51 -17.64 12.73
N LEU A 375 41.38 -17.34 12.12
CA LEU A 375 40.36 -18.34 11.82
C LEU A 375 40.91 -19.38 10.83
N PRO A 376 40.31 -20.58 10.72
CA PRO A 376 40.68 -21.54 9.69
C PRO A 376 40.67 -20.90 8.30
N PRO A 377 41.60 -21.26 7.39
CA PRO A 377 41.63 -20.67 6.06
C PRO A 377 40.34 -21.00 5.32
N ALA A 378 39.75 -19.98 4.68
CA ALA A 378 38.63 -20.13 3.76
C ALA A 378 39.16 -20.12 2.32
N ASP A 379 38.55 -20.93 1.46
CA ASP A 379 38.85 -20.93 0.02
C ASP A 379 38.16 -19.74 -0.66
N GLU A 380 36.97 -19.36 -0.18
CA GLU A 380 36.20 -18.20 -0.64
C GLU A 380 35.70 -17.40 0.57
N SER A 381 35.82 -16.08 0.53
CA SER A 381 35.37 -15.18 1.59
C SER A 381 34.45 -14.11 1.01
N TYR A 382 33.23 -14.00 1.56
CA TYR A 382 32.21 -13.06 1.13
C TYR A 382 31.79 -12.12 2.26
N VAL A 383 31.41 -10.90 1.92
CA VAL A 383 30.80 -9.92 2.82
C VAL A 383 29.36 -9.66 2.35
N ILE A 384 28.41 -9.91 3.25
CA ILE A 384 26.99 -9.75 2.99
C ILE A 384 26.44 -8.76 4.02
N VAL A 385 25.97 -7.63 3.54
CA VAL A 385 25.34 -6.58 4.34
C VAL A 385 23.84 -6.62 4.10
N GLN A 386 23.05 -7.00 5.10
CA GLN A 386 21.59 -6.90 5.04
C GLN A 386 21.16 -5.48 5.41
N SER A 387 20.18 -4.96 4.68
CA SER A 387 19.59 -3.64 4.93
C SER A 387 18.17 -3.51 4.39
N GLU A 388 17.51 -2.42 4.76
CA GLU A 388 16.13 -2.10 4.39
C GLU A 388 16.03 -0.86 3.49
N TRP A 389 15.15 -0.89 2.50
CA TRP A 389 14.75 0.29 1.72
C TRP A 389 13.31 0.70 2.02
N TYR A 390 13.12 1.97 2.34
CA TYR A 390 11.83 2.59 2.64
C TYR A 390 11.52 3.65 1.60
N THR A 391 10.68 3.33 0.62
CA THR A 391 10.62 4.06 -0.64
C THR A 391 9.33 4.87 -0.80
N GLN A 392 9.46 6.01 -1.48
CA GLN A 392 8.38 6.74 -2.13
C GLN A 392 8.80 7.08 -3.57
N GLN A 393 7.83 7.10 -4.48
CA GLN A 393 8.08 7.43 -5.88
C GLN A 393 8.37 8.93 -6.02
N ILE A 394 9.52 9.27 -6.61
CA ILE A 394 9.85 10.65 -6.99
C ILE A 394 9.37 10.93 -8.42
N SER A 395 9.79 10.09 -9.38
CA SER A 395 9.42 10.23 -10.79
C SER A 395 9.73 8.95 -11.57
N GLY A 396 8.75 8.42 -12.30
CA GLY A 396 8.95 7.19 -13.07
C GLY A 396 9.45 6.04 -12.18
N GLN A 397 10.63 5.50 -12.47
CA GLN A 397 11.27 4.44 -11.69
C GLN A 397 12.27 4.96 -10.64
N LEU A 398 12.40 6.28 -10.49
CA LEU A 398 13.21 6.90 -9.45
C LEU A 398 12.43 6.98 -8.14
N MET A 399 13.01 6.39 -7.11
CA MET A 399 12.52 6.34 -5.74
C MET A 399 13.37 7.23 -4.83
N GLY A 400 12.83 7.57 -3.67
CA GLY A 400 13.53 8.25 -2.59
C GLY A 400 13.01 7.83 -1.22
N PRO A 401 13.56 8.41 -0.14
CA PRO A 401 13.25 8.00 1.22
C PRO A 401 11.81 8.34 1.63
N ASN A 402 11.14 7.40 2.29
CA ASN A 402 9.86 7.62 2.96
C ASN A 402 10.04 7.46 4.48
N TYR A 403 10.09 8.59 5.20
CA TYR A 403 10.34 8.61 6.63
C TYR A 403 9.18 8.05 7.47
N GLU A 404 7.94 8.13 6.99
CA GLU A 404 6.79 7.53 7.68
C GLU A 404 6.89 6.00 7.69
N LYS A 405 7.25 5.39 6.56
CA LYS A 405 7.49 3.95 6.46
C LYS A 405 8.65 3.51 7.35
N MET A 406 9.71 4.33 7.47
CA MET A 406 10.84 4.07 8.37
C MET A 406 10.37 4.00 9.82
N LEU A 407 9.57 4.98 10.28
CA LEU A 407 9.02 5.00 11.65
C LEU A 407 8.05 3.84 11.91
N ALA A 408 7.36 3.36 10.87
CA ALA A 408 6.45 2.24 10.96
C ALA A 408 7.12 0.86 10.83
N GLU A 409 8.44 0.82 10.59
CA GLU A 409 9.20 -0.42 10.30
C GLU A 409 8.59 -1.24 9.15
N ARG A 410 8.12 -0.55 8.10
CA ARG A 410 7.52 -1.16 6.90
C ARG A 410 8.38 -0.93 5.67
N PRO A 411 9.46 -1.70 5.47
CA PRO A 411 10.28 -1.56 4.28
C PRO A 411 9.54 -2.04 3.02
N ASP A 412 9.88 -1.43 1.89
CA ASP A 412 9.49 -1.94 0.58
C ASP A 412 10.41 -3.06 0.10
N GLU A 413 11.69 -3.01 0.51
CA GLU A 413 12.66 -4.06 0.26
C GLU A 413 13.52 -4.35 1.50
N VAL A 414 13.88 -5.62 1.66
CA VAL A 414 14.99 -6.04 2.53
C VAL A 414 15.95 -6.76 1.62
N VAL A 415 17.22 -6.36 1.63
CA VAL A 415 18.16 -6.72 0.56
C VAL A 415 19.50 -7.14 1.13
N PHE A 416 20.26 -7.91 0.34
CA PHE A 416 21.67 -8.16 0.57
C PHE A 416 22.49 -7.23 -0.33
N ASN A 417 23.49 -6.55 0.21
CA ASN A 417 24.38 -5.59 -0.45
C ASN A 417 23.61 -4.52 -1.28
N GLY A 418 22.50 -4.04 -0.72
CA GLY A 418 21.74 -2.89 -1.22
C GLY A 418 20.89 -3.11 -2.48
N VAL A 419 20.87 -4.31 -3.08
CA VAL A 419 20.11 -4.59 -4.29
C VAL A 419 19.25 -5.84 -4.12
N ALA A 420 17.94 -5.71 -4.35
CA ALA A 420 16.98 -6.80 -4.23
C ALA A 420 17.33 -7.96 -5.18
N PHE A 421 17.34 -9.18 -4.63
CA PHE A 421 17.55 -10.44 -5.36
C PHE A 421 18.86 -10.57 -6.14
N GLN A 422 19.83 -9.68 -5.95
CA GLN A 422 21.02 -9.66 -6.82
C GLN A 422 21.80 -10.98 -6.81
N TYR A 423 21.88 -11.64 -5.66
CA TYR A 423 22.60 -12.91 -5.51
C TYR A 423 21.75 -14.14 -5.84
N ARG A 424 20.42 -13.98 -6.00
CA ARG A 424 19.56 -15.00 -6.61
C ARG A 424 19.81 -15.04 -8.11
N ASP A 425 19.88 -13.85 -8.71
CA ASP A 425 20.08 -13.63 -10.14
C ASP A 425 21.53 -13.91 -10.56
N ARG A 426 22.50 -13.58 -9.70
CA ARG A 426 23.94 -13.79 -9.88
C ARG A 426 24.51 -14.54 -8.66
N PRO A 427 24.45 -15.88 -8.66
CA PRO A 427 24.90 -16.69 -7.54
C PRO A 427 26.37 -16.45 -7.15
N LEU A 428 26.65 -16.55 -5.85
CA LEU A 428 28.01 -16.69 -5.32
C LEU A 428 28.49 -18.13 -5.55
N THR A 429 29.79 -18.38 -5.58
CA THR A 429 30.32 -19.69 -6.00
C THR A 429 31.33 -20.25 -5.02
N VAL A 430 31.30 -21.56 -4.79
CA VAL A 430 32.38 -22.26 -4.07
C VAL A 430 32.53 -23.68 -4.61
N ALA A 431 33.73 -24.24 -4.60
CA ALA A 431 33.91 -25.64 -4.98
C ALA A 431 33.38 -26.60 -3.89
N ALA A 432 32.83 -27.74 -4.30
CA ALA A 432 32.35 -28.77 -3.37
C ALA A 432 33.46 -29.22 -2.39
N GLY A 433 33.13 -29.26 -1.10
CA GLY A 433 34.04 -29.61 -0.02
C GLY A 433 35.04 -28.51 0.36
N ARG A 434 35.00 -27.35 -0.28
CA ARG A 434 35.80 -26.16 0.09
C ARG A 434 35.06 -25.28 1.09
N ARG A 435 35.82 -24.49 1.85
CA ARG A 435 35.27 -23.61 2.89
C ARG A 435 34.90 -22.27 2.27
N ALA A 436 33.60 -21.96 2.30
CA ALA A 436 33.11 -20.60 2.10
C ALA A 436 32.94 -19.93 3.47
N ARG A 437 33.48 -18.73 3.64
CA ARG A 437 33.26 -17.86 4.80
C ARG A 437 32.39 -16.68 4.39
N ILE A 438 31.35 -16.42 5.17
CA ILE A 438 30.47 -15.26 4.99
C ILE A 438 30.60 -14.38 6.22
N TYR A 439 31.13 -13.17 6.04
CA TYR A 439 31.06 -12.09 7.01
C TYR A 439 29.73 -11.36 6.80
N PHE A 440 28.79 -11.59 7.71
CA PHE A 440 27.46 -11.02 7.61
C PHE A 440 27.34 -9.82 8.53
N VAL A 441 26.85 -8.70 8.01
CA VAL A 441 26.54 -7.49 8.79
C VAL A 441 25.07 -7.18 8.56
N ASN A 442 24.27 -7.06 9.60
CA ASN A 442 22.93 -6.51 9.48
C ASN A 442 22.99 -5.01 9.77
N ALA A 443 23.05 -4.19 8.74
CA ALA A 443 23.08 -2.73 8.89
C ALA A 443 21.72 -2.17 9.35
N GLY A 444 20.62 -2.89 9.11
CA GLY A 444 19.26 -2.47 9.47
C GLY A 444 18.71 -1.37 8.54
N PRO A 445 18.07 -0.31 9.09
CA PRO A 445 18.23 0.17 10.46
C PRO A 445 17.41 -0.54 11.55
N SER A 446 16.34 -1.29 11.23
CA SER A 446 15.36 -1.70 12.26
C SER A 446 15.16 -3.21 12.39
N LEU A 447 15.26 -3.96 11.29
CA LEU A 447 14.81 -5.35 11.25
C LEU A 447 15.93 -6.34 11.59
N TRP A 448 15.52 -7.44 12.20
CA TRP A 448 16.40 -8.57 12.49
C TRP A 448 16.53 -9.48 11.29
N SER A 449 17.74 -10.01 11.08
CA SER A 449 17.97 -11.10 10.13
C SER A 449 17.93 -12.44 10.84
N SER A 450 17.12 -13.37 10.35
CA SER A 450 17.23 -14.79 10.71
C SER A 450 18.03 -15.51 9.62
N PHE A 451 19.34 -15.24 9.56
CA PHE A 451 20.18 -15.69 8.45
C PHE A 451 20.29 -17.22 8.39
N HIS A 452 20.00 -17.78 7.22
CA HIS A 452 19.92 -19.22 6.99
C HIS A 452 20.41 -19.59 5.59
N VAL A 453 21.04 -20.76 5.45
CA VAL A 453 21.38 -21.38 4.16
C VAL A 453 20.62 -22.69 3.99
N ILE A 454 19.64 -22.69 3.08
CA ILE A 454 18.74 -23.81 2.83
C ILE A 454 19.53 -24.99 2.27
N GLY A 455 19.35 -26.16 2.89
CA GLY A 455 20.03 -27.40 2.51
C GLY A 455 21.45 -27.54 3.06
N ALA A 456 21.90 -26.59 3.88
CA ALA A 456 23.20 -26.64 4.55
C ALA A 456 23.05 -26.43 6.08
N ILE A 457 24.15 -26.67 6.80
CA ILE A 457 24.34 -26.37 8.22
C ILE A 457 25.67 -25.63 8.34
N PHE A 458 25.72 -24.57 9.16
CA PHE A 458 26.95 -23.85 9.40
C PHE A 458 27.94 -24.76 10.15
N ASP A 459 29.14 -24.94 9.59
CA ASP A 459 30.25 -25.65 10.24
C ASP A 459 30.64 -24.90 11.52
N ARG A 460 30.76 -23.58 11.40
CA ARG A 460 30.95 -22.65 12.52
C ARG A 460 30.15 -21.38 12.33
N VAL A 461 29.69 -20.83 13.46
CA VAL A 461 29.20 -19.45 13.57
C VAL A 461 30.05 -18.77 14.62
N TYR A 462 30.62 -17.62 14.30
CA TYR A 462 31.38 -16.76 15.21
C TYR A 462 30.55 -15.50 15.45
N PRO A 463 29.76 -15.44 16.54
CA PRO A 463 28.83 -14.33 16.77
C PRO A 463 29.52 -12.96 16.93
N ASP A 464 30.77 -12.97 17.38
CA ASP A 464 31.58 -11.78 17.66
C ASP A 464 32.95 -11.83 16.96
N GLY A 465 33.18 -12.82 16.09
CA GLY A 465 34.45 -13.02 15.39
C GLY A 465 35.57 -13.64 16.22
N ASP A 466 35.36 -13.94 17.51
CA ASP A 466 36.35 -14.65 18.32
C ASP A 466 36.25 -16.18 18.08
N PRO A 467 37.33 -16.86 17.66
CA PRO A 467 37.33 -18.31 17.50
C PRO A 467 36.98 -19.09 18.78
N ALA A 468 37.19 -18.52 19.97
CA ALA A 468 36.86 -19.16 21.25
C ALA A 468 35.34 -19.24 21.51
N HIS A 469 34.55 -18.36 20.90
CA HIS A 469 33.08 -18.31 21.06
C HIS A 469 32.33 -19.01 19.92
N ALA A 470 33.05 -19.77 19.09
CA ALA A 470 32.49 -20.41 17.90
C ALA A 470 31.42 -21.47 18.25
N LEU A 471 30.21 -21.27 17.72
CA LEU A 471 29.13 -22.24 17.74
C LEU A 471 29.29 -23.25 16.60
N ALA A 472 28.75 -24.45 16.73
CA ALA A 472 28.75 -25.48 15.68
C ALA A 472 27.37 -26.13 15.56
N GLY A 473 27.06 -26.65 14.36
CA GLY A 473 25.79 -27.35 14.10
C GLY A 473 24.58 -26.42 14.08
N VAL A 474 24.79 -25.12 13.82
CA VAL A 474 23.74 -24.11 13.77
C VAL A 474 23.15 -24.10 12.36
N SER A 475 21.82 -24.21 12.25
CA SER A 475 21.14 -24.09 10.95
C SER A 475 20.80 -22.64 10.60
N THR A 476 20.43 -21.84 11.60
CA THR A 476 19.92 -20.47 11.47
C THR A 476 20.44 -19.66 12.64
N HIS A 477 20.89 -18.44 12.39
CA HIS A 477 21.38 -17.54 13.42
C HIS A 477 20.76 -16.15 13.29
N SER A 478 20.33 -15.58 14.42
CA SER A 478 19.76 -14.24 14.46
C SER A 478 20.87 -13.19 14.53
N VAL A 479 20.83 -12.22 13.62
CA VAL A 479 21.73 -11.05 13.63
C VAL A 479 20.87 -9.80 13.73
N GLY A 480 21.01 -9.07 14.85
CA GLY A 480 20.24 -7.85 15.11
C GLY A 480 20.71 -6.65 14.28
N PRO A 481 19.89 -5.59 14.16
CA PRO A 481 20.31 -4.37 13.47
C PRO A 481 21.53 -3.75 14.15
N GLY A 482 22.52 -3.35 13.36
CA GLY A 482 23.82 -2.84 13.83
C GLY A 482 24.82 -3.91 14.27
N ALA A 483 24.47 -5.20 14.19
CA ALA A 483 25.34 -6.32 14.55
C ALA A 483 25.91 -7.03 13.32
N GLY A 484 26.94 -7.85 13.54
CA GLY A 484 27.45 -8.78 12.53
C GLY A 484 27.85 -10.11 13.14
N ALA A 485 28.05 -11.11 12.29
CA ALA A 485 28.49 -12.45 12.64
C ALA A 485 29.24 -13.09 11.46
N ILE A 486 30.11 -14.06 11.73
CA ILE A 486 30.87 -14.77 10.70
C ILE A 486 30.38 -16.22 10.60
N PHE A 487 30.18 -16.70 9.38
CA PHE A 487 29.65 -18.03 9.10
C PHE A 487 30.61 -18.82 8.22
N ASP A 488 31.00 -20.01 8.66
CA ASP A 488 31.74 -20.96 7.84
C ASP A 488 30.83 -22.08 7.34
N LEU A 489 30.95 -22.39 6.05
CA LEU A 489 30.22 -23.45 5.36
C LEU A 489 31.20 -24.36 4.63
N VAL A 490 31.05 -25.68 4.82
CA VAL A 490 31.75 -26.70 4.05
C VAL A 490 30.71 -27.67 3.50
N ILE A 491 30.32 -27.48 2.24
CA ILE A 491 29.24 -28.23 1.62
C ILE A 491 29.83 -29.29 0.69
N PRO A 492 29.71 -30.59 1.01
CA PRO A 492 30.39 -31.64 0.26
C PRO A 492 29.71 -31.96 -1.08
N GLN A 493 28.45 -31.59 -1.25
CA GLN A 493 27.66 -31.91 -2.44
C GLN A 493 27.49 -30.66 -3.29
N ALA A 494 27.72 -30.80 -4.59
CA ALA A 494 27.41 -29.75 -5.53
C ALA A 494 25.90 -29.52 -5.65
N GLY A 495 25.52 -28.28 -5.89
CA GLY A 495 24.12 -27.87 -5.94
C GLY A 495 23.97 -26.37 -5.74
N ARG A 496 22.72 -25.93 -5.72
CA ARG A 496 22.35 -24.54 -5.44
C ARG A 496 21.77 -24.47 -4.04
N TYR A 497 22.39 -23.68 -3.18
CA TYR A 497 22.04 -23.55 -1.77
C TYR A 497 21.57 -22.11 -1.52
N PRO A 498 20.25 -21.87 -1.50
CA PRO A 498 19.74 -20.53 -1.25
C PRO A 498 20.12 -20.04 0.15
N PHE A 499 20.63 -18.81 0.25
CA PHE A 499 20.80 -18.12 1.53
C PHE A 499 19.77 -17.01 1.65
N VAL A 500 19.20 -16.85 2.84
CA VAL A 500 17.98 -16.06 3.06
C VAL A 500 17.99 -15.39 4.42
N ASP A 501 17.22 -14.31 4.54
CA ASP A 501 16.57 -14.00 5.80
C ASP A 501 15.33 -14.89 5.96
N HIS A 502 15.31 -15.73 7.00
CA HIS A 502 14.25 -16.71 7.23
C HIS A 502 12.94 -16.08 7.74
N SER A 503 12.91 -14.78 7.98
CA SER A 503 11.66 -14.01 7.96
C SER A 503 11.16 -13.95 6.51
N PHE A 504 10.38 -14.94 6.08
CA PHE A 504 10.04 -15.14 4.65
C PHE A 504 9.38 -13.94 3.96
N ALA A 505 8.77 -13.02 4.71
CA ALA A 505 8.35 -11.74 4.15
C ALA A 505 9.55 -10.96 3.55
N HIS A 506 10.69 -10.90 4.25
CA HIS A 506 11.93 -10.27 3.81
C HIS A 506 12.51 -10.96 2.57
N LEU A 507 12.48 -12.30 2.54
CA LEU A 507 12.86 -13.07 1.35
C LEU A 507 12.04 -12.64 0.13
N MET A 508 10.72 -12.52 0.28
CA MET A 508 9.81 -12.12 -0.80
C MET A 508 10.03 -10.69 -1.32
N ILE A 509 10.73 -9.85 -0.56
CA ILE A 509 11.03 -8.45 -0.92
C ILE A 509 12.52 -8.18 -1.09
N GLY A 510 13.35 -9.23 -1.29
CA GLY A 510 14.72 -9.07 -1.81
C GLY A 510 15.81 -9.85 -1.10
N ALA A 511 15.58 -10.33 0.13
CA ALA A 511 16.61 -10.90 1.02
C ALA A 511 16.89 -12.37 0.70
N GLN A 512 17.27 -12.63 -0.55
CA GLN A 512 17.55 -13.95 -1.09
C GLN A 512 18.79 -13.93 -1.98
N GLY A 513 19.67 -14.89 -1.77
CA GLY A 513 20.76 -15.22 -2.67
C GLY A 513 20.93 -16.72 -2.87
N VAL A 514 21.87 -17.11 -3.72
CA VAL A 514 22.24 -18.51 -3.95
C VAL A 514 23.75 -18.65 -3.83
N LEU A 515 24.19 -19.62 -3.03
CA LEU A 515 25.53 -20.17 -3.07
C LEU A 515 25.53 -21.39 -4.00
N GLU A 516 26.16 -21.26 -5.16
CA GLU A 516 26.35 -22.31 -6.13
C GLU A 516 27.61 -23.11 -5.79
N VAL A 517 27.39 -24.32 -5.26
CA VAL A 517 28.45 -25.26 -4.94
C VAL A 517 28.76 -26.08 -6.18
N GLN A 518 29.97 -25.93 -6.72
CA GLN A 518 30.36 -26.48 -8.02
C GLN A 518 31.01 -27.87 -7.87
N SER A 519 30.62 -28.81 -8.73
CA SER A 519 31.24 -30.13 -8.85
C SER A 519 32.56 -30.06 -9.60
N PRO A 520 33.63 -30.74 -9.14
CA PRO A 520 34.83 -30.98 -9.94
C PRO A 520 34.59 -31.87 -11.19
N GLY A 521 33.47 -32.62 -11.24
CA GLY A 521 33.22 -33.67 -12.25
C GLY A 521 31.86 -33.62 -12.97
N GLY A 522 31.15 -32.49 -12.97
CA GLY A 522 29.88 -32.30 -13.68
C GLY A 522 28.60 -32.48 -12.84
N ALA A 523 27.44 -32.22 -13.46
CA ALA A 523 26.13 -32.23 -12.82
C ALA A 523 25.64 -33.65 -12.46
N ARG A 524 25.08 -33.82 -11.26
CA ARG A 524 24.55 -35.10 -10.77
C ARG A 524 23.12 -35.33 -11.28
N ALA A 525 22.75 -36.58 -11.54
CA ALA A 525 21.37 -36.94 -11.90
C ALA A 525 20.41 -36.68 -10.74
N ALA A 526 19.24 -36.09 -11.03
CA ALA A 526 18.18 -35.90 -10.05
C ALA A 526 17.64 -37.26 -9.57
N PRO A 527 17.32 -37.43 -8.28
CA PRO A 527 16.68 -38.65 -7.80
C PRO A 527 15.32 -38.85 -8.48
N PRO A 528 14.91 -40.10 -8.75
CA PRO A 528 13.60 -40.37 -9.33
C PRO A 528 12.49 -39.94 -8.35
N ILE A 529 11.47 -39.26 -8.86
CA ILE A 529 10.26 -38.93 -8.10
C ILE A 529 9.30 -40.10 -8.25
N GLU A 530 9.13 -40.88 -7.19
CA GLU A 530 8.15 -41.97 -7.12
C GLU A 530 6.81 -41.43 -6.58
N ARG A 531 5.70 -41.86 -7.19
CA ARG A 531 4.37 -41.55 -6.64
C ARG A 531 4.19 -42.39 -5.39
N ALA A 532 4.03 -41.74 -4.23
CA ALA A 532 3.64 -42.44 -3.01
C ALA A 532 2.34 -43.19 -3.28
N GLU A 533 2.28 -44.48 -2.92
CA GLU A 533 1.02 -45.19 -2.83
C GLU A 533 0.11 -44.43 -1.85
N PRO A 534 -1.19 -44.30 -2.15
CA PRO A 534 -2.13 -43.72 -1.19
C PRO A 534 -1.96 -44.46 0.13
N ALA A 535 -1.79 -43.73 1.24
CA ALA A 535 -1.69 -44.34 2.55
C ALA A 535 -2.86 -45.34 2.70
N PRO A 536 -2.61 -46.59 3.15
CA PRO A 536 -3.69 -47.54 3.37
C PRO A 536 -4.66 -46.84 4.31
N ALA A 537 -5.90 -46.69 3.85
CA ALA A 537 -6.93 -46.06 4.65
C ALA A 537 -6.89 -46.74 6.02
N ALA A 538 -6.59 -45.97 7.07
CA ALA A 538 -6.90 -46.43 8.42
C ALA A 538 -8.34 -46.94 8.37
N PRO A 539 -8.72 -48.01 9.09
CA PRO A 539 -10.11 -48.43 9.17
C PRO A 539 -10.88 -47.38 9.97
N VAL A 540 -11.08 -46.20 9.39
CA VAL A 540 -12.38 -45.55 9.45
C VAL A 540 -13.31 -46.62 8.93
N THR A 541 -14.12 -47.17 9.83
CA THR A 541 -15.34 -47.87 9.46
C THR A 541 -15.96 -47.05 8.34
N ALA A 542 -15.86 -47.56 7.12
CA ALA A 542 -16.57 -47.01 5.99
C ALA A 542 -18.05 -47.25 6.29
N ALA A 543 -18.65 -46.34 7.08
CA ALA A 543 -19.82 -45.73 6.55
C ALA A 543 -19.36 -45.21 5.20
N SER A 544 -19.71 -45.93 4.13
CA SER A 544 -19.77 -45.34 2.81
C SER A 544 -20.50 -44.03 3.04
N ALA A 545 -19.78 -42.91 3.10
CA ALA A 545 -20.41 -41.62 2.94
C ALA A 545 -20.80 -41.64 1.47
N SER A 546 -21.95 -42.28 1.20
CA SER A 546 -22.74 -42.01 0.03
C SER A 546 -22.73 -40.50 -0.11
N ALA A 547 -22.41 -40.01 -1.31
CA ALA A 547 -22.66 -38.62 -1.67
C ALA A 547 -23.93 -38.15 -0.96
N PRO A 548 -23.90 -37.01 -0.23
CA PRO A 548 -25.04 -36.54 0.53
C PRO A 548 -26.29 -36.71 -0.34
N PRO A 549 -27.38 -37.34 0.16
CA PRO A 549 -28.54 -37.60 -0.65
C PRO A 549 -28.92 -36.30 -1.37
N ALA A 550 -29.07 -36.37 -2.69
CA ALA A 550 -29.45 -35.22 -3.50
C ALA A 550 -30.64 -34.54 -2.82
N ALA A 551 -30.54 -33.22 -2.58
CA ALA A 551 -31.59 -32.47 -1.91
C ALA A 551 -32.94 -32.84 -2.53
N ALA A 552 -33.89 -33.29 -1.71
CA ALA A 552 -35.16 -33.80 -2.20
C ALA A 552 -36.00 -32.64 -2.79
N GLY A 553 -36.10 -32.59 -4.12
CA GLY A 553 -36.85 -31.57 -4.86
C GLY A 553 -36.09 -31.04 -6.07
N PRO A 554 -36.70 -30.17 -6.90
CA PRO A 554 -35.97 -29.47 -7.95
C PRO A 554 -34.83 -28.64 -7.33
N TYR A 555 -33.63 -28.69 -7.94
CA TYR A 555 -32.48 -27.93 -7.48
C TYR A 555 -32.83 -26.44 -7.28
N LYS A 556 -32.51 -25.92 -6.10
CA LYS A 556 -32.59 -24.49 -5.79
C LYS A 556 -31.30 -24.08 -5.10
N PHE A 557 -30.65 -23.06 -5.63
CA PHE A 557 -29.44 -22.51 -5.03
C PHE A 557 -29.69 -22.04 -3.59
N ASP A 558 -28.87 -22.54 -2.67
CA ASP A 558 -28.82 -22.11 -1.27
C ASP A 558 -27.50 -21.35 -1.03
N ALA A 559 -27.61 -20.03 -0.88
CA ALA A 559 -26.46 -19.15 -0.71
C ALA A 559 -25.65 -19.45 0.57
N ALA A 560 -26.30 -19.88 1.65
CA ALA A 560 -25.61 -20.19 2.90
C ALA A 560 -24.82 -21.51 2.78
N ARG A 561 -25.43 -22.51 2.14
CA ARG A 561 -24.74 -23.78 1.84
C ARG A 561 -23.59 -23.59 0.86
N GLY A 562 -23.79 -22.82 -0.21
CA GLY A 562 -22.74 -22.49 -1.19
C GLY A 562 -21.55 -21.78 -0.53
N ALA A 563 -21.81 -20.80 0.34
CA ALA A 563 -20.77 -20.11 1.11
C ALA A 563 -20.02 -21.06 2.06
N SER A 564 -20.72 -21.97 2.73
CA SER A 564 -20.09 -22.97 3.60
C SER A 564 -19.19 -23.92 2.83
N LEU A 565 -19.69 -24.47 1.71
CA LEU A 565 -18.93 -25.39 0.86
C LEU A 565 -17.70 -24.70 0.27
N TYR A 566 -17.85 -23.45 -0.19
CA TYR A 566 -16.72 -22.63 -0.63
C TYR A 566 -15.68 -22.44 0.48
N GLY A 567 -16.14 -22.11 1.69
CA GLY A 567 -15.27 -21.97 2.86
C GLY A 567 -14.46 -23.24 3.18
N THR A 568 -15.08 -24.41 3.03
CA THR A 568 -14.43 -25.71 3.30
C THR A 568 -13.48 -26.16 2.21
N HIS A 569 -13.82 -25.97 0.93
CA HIS A 569 -13.12 -26.62 -0.18
C HIS A 569 -12.27 -25.66 -1.03
N CYS A 570 -12.59 -24.38 -1.05
CA CYS A 570 -12.06 -23.43 -2.05
C CYS A 570 -11.28 -22.27 -1.41
N ALA A 571 -11.72 -21.79 -0.24
CA ALA A 571 -11.21 -20.57 0.37
C ALA A 571 -9.74 -20.64 0.83
N ALA A 572 -9.19 -21.83 1.07
CA ALA A 572 -7.78 -22.00 1.45
C ALA A 572 -6.81 -21.45 0.40
N CYS A 573 -7.16 -21.55 -0.89
CA CYS A 573 -6.36 -21.01 -1.99
C CYS A 573 -6.95 -19.70 -2.51
N HIS A 574 -8.27 -19.66 -2.76
CA HIS A 574 -8.93 -18.51 -3.39
C HIS A 574 -9.31 -17.38 -2.43
N GLN A 575 -9.02 -17.54 -1.13
CA GLN A 575 -9.34 -16.62 -0.04
C GLN A 575 -10.85 -16.48 0.20
N ALA A 576 -11.23 -16.05 1.41
CA ALA A 576 -12.65 -15.89 1.78
C ALA A 576 -13.40 -14.87 0.89
N ALA A 577 -12.68 -13.87 0.37
CA ALA A 577 -13.23 -12.82 -0.50
C ALA A 577 -13.13 -13.15 -2.01
N GLY A 578 -12.69 -14.36 -2.38
CA GLY A 578 -12.51 -14.77 -3.77
C GLY A 578 -11.43 -13.98 -4.51
N THR A 579 -10.53 -13.29 -3.81
CA THR A 579 -9.48 -12.45 -4.40
C THR A 579 -8.25 -13.25 -4.83
N GLY A 580 -8.14 -14.51 -4.40
CA GLY A 580 -6.92 -15.30 -4.58
C GLY A 580 -5.71 -14.66 -3.92
N LEU A 581 -4.54 -15.03 -4.41
CA LEU A 581 -3.25 -14.47 -4.03
C LEU A 581 -2.46 -14.20 -5.31
N ALA A 582 -2.17 -12.93 -5.61
CA ALA A 582 -1.49 -12.54 -6.84
C ALA A 582 -0.20 -13.37 -7.05
N GLY A 583 -0.05 -13.95 -8.25
CA GLY A 583 1.07 -14.83 -8.62
C GLY A 583 1.02 -16.27 -8.10
N ALA A 584 0.15 -16.59 -7.13
CA ALA A 584 0.05 -17.94 -6.55
C ALA A 584 -1.30 -18.62 -6.80
N PHE A 585 -2.42 -17.91 -6.60
CA PHE A 585 -3.78 -18.41 -6.80
C PHE A 585 -4.67 -17.36 -7.50
N PRO A 586 -5.42 -17.72 -8.55
CA PRO A 586 -6.20 -16.76 -9.33
C PRO A 586 -7.39 -16.22 -8.53
N PRO A 587 -7.82 -14.96 -8.80
CA PRO A 587 -9.07 -14.43 -8.27
C PRO A 587 -10.27 -15.13 -8.92
N LEU A 588 -11.32 -15.34 -8.14
CA LEU A 588 -12.66 -15.76 -8.59
C LEU A 588 -13.61 -14.56 -8.68
N LYS A 589 -13.39 -13.53 -7.87
CA LYS A 589 -14.06 -12.23 -7.99
C LYS A 589 -13.70 -11.57 -9.31
N GLY A 590 -14.70 -11.24 -10.13
CA GLY A 590 -14.51 -10.59 -11.43
C GLY A 590 -13.91 -11.50 -12.52
N ASN A 591 -13.70 -12.79 -12.23
CA ASN A 591 -13.05 -13.71 -13.16
C ASN A 591 -13.93 -13.99 -14.39
N ALA A 592 -13.36 -13.91 -15.59
CA ALA A 592 -14.10 -14.10 -16.83
C ALA A 592 -14.76 -15.48 -16.95
N ALA A 593 -14.09 -16.56 -16.54
CA ALA A 593 -14.65 -17.91 -16.58
C ALA A 593 -15.78 -18.12 -15.55
N VAL A 594 -15.68 -17.47 -14.39
CA VAL A 594 -16.76 -17.45 -13.39
C VAL A 594 -17.95 -16.64 -13.90
N LEU A 595 -17.72 -15.53 -14.60
CA LEU A 595 -18.80 -14.66 -15.07
C LEU A 595 -19.39 -15.06 -16.43
N ASP A 596 -18.75 -15.96 -17.17
CA ASP A 596 -19.18 -16.40 -18.50
C ASP A 596 -20.62 -16.91 -18.48
N ALA A 597 -21.42 -16.54 -19.50
CA ALA A 597 -22.79 -17.00 -19.64
C ALA A 597 -22.88 -18.53 -19.78
N ASP A 598 -21.85 -19.15 -20.37
CA ASP A 598 -21.66 -20.61 -20.38
C ASP A 598 -20.78 -21.04 -19.18
N PRO A 599 -21.36 -21.74 -18.18
CA PRO A 599 -20.61 -22.16 -17.00
C PRO A 599 -19.69 -23.36 -17.24
N ALA A 600 -19.60 -23.90 -18.47
CA ALA A 600 -18.86 -25.13 -18.75
C ALA A 600 -17.41 -25.10 -18.26
N THR A 601 -16.69 -23.99 -18.49
CA THR A 601 -15.28 -23.85 -18.07
C THR A 601 -15.14 -23.86 -16.55
N GLN A 602 -16.03 -23.15 -15.84
CA GLN A 602 -16.02 -23.12 -14.38
C GLN A 602 -16.31 -24.51 -13.79
N ILE A 603 -17.30 -25.20 -14.34
CA ILE A 603 -17.68 -26.55 -13.88
C ILE A 603 -16.57 -27.56 -14.14
N ASP A 604 -15.96 -27.58 -15.34
CA ASP A 604 -14.83 -28.48 -15.66
C ASP A 604 -13.64 -28.20 -14.74
N THR A 605 -13.35 -26.92 -14.46
CA THR A 605 -12.27 -26.54 -13.55
C THR A 605 -12.50 -27.05 -12.12
N ILE A 606 -13.72 -26.95 -11.58
CA ILE A 606 -14.05 -27.49 -10.25
C ILE A 606 -13.96 -29.03 -10.25
N LEU A 607 -14.52 -29.69 -11.26
CA LEU A 607 -14.57 -31.15 -11.30
C LEU A 607 -13.19 -31.77 -11.54
N HIS A 608 -12.40 -31.20 -12.44
CA HIS A 608 -11.20 -31.84 -12.99
C HIS A 608 -9.90 -31.12 -12.67
N GLY A 609 -9.97 -29.98 -11.99
CA GLY A 609 -8.82 -29.16 -11.66
C GLY A 609 -8.27 -28.42 -12.87
N ALA A 610 -7.20 -27.66 -12.65
CA ALA A 610 -6.54 -26.87 -13.68
C ALA A 610 -5.05 -26.75 -13.39
N GLN A 611 -4.22 -26.84 -14.43
CA GLN A 611 -2.77 -26.62 -14.34
C GLN A 611 -2.24 -26.05 -15.66
N GLY A 612 -1.36 -25.05 -15.57
CA GLY A 612 -0.66 -24.49 -16.73
C GLY A 612 -1.54 -23.69 -17.70
N VAL A 613 -2.78 -23.39 -17.33
CA VAL A 613 -3.68 -22.53 -18.11
C VAL A 613 -3.50 -21.08 -17.65
N PRO A 614 -3.15 -20.14 -18.55
CA PRO A 614 -3.11 -18.72 -18.20
C PRO A 614 -4.52 -18.21 -17.90
N ILE A 615 -4.68 -17.48 -16.80
CA ILE A 615 -5.93 -16.80 -16.42
C ILE A 615 -5.65 -15.30 -16.50
N ASP A 616 -6.38 -14.60 -17.37
CA ASP A 616 -6.17 -13.17 -17.67
C ASP A 616 -4.72 -12.82 -18.03
N GLY A 617 -4.04 -13.73 -18.75
CA GLY A 617 -2.65 -13.57 -19.17
C GLY A 617 -1.62 -13.85 -18.08
N VAL A 618 -2.04 -14.28 -16.87
CA VAL A 618 -1.17 -14.66 -15.76
C VAL A 618 -1.07 -16.17 -15.65
N ASN A 619 0.16 -16.69 -15.64
CA ASN A 619 0.44 -18.10 -15.37
C ASN A 619 0.54 -18.33 -13.87
N TYR A 620 -0.27 -19.24 -13.34
CA TYR A 620 -0.21 -19.64 -11.94
C TYR A 620 0.58 -20.96 -11.82
N PRO A 621 1.58 -21.03 -10.93
CA PRO A 621 2.45 -22.21 -10.82
C PRO A 621 1.75 -23.39 -10.13
N SER A 622 0.76 -23.12 -9.29
CA SER A 622 0.03 -24.11 -8.52
C SER A 622 -1.05 -24.81 -9.35
N ALA A 623 -1.10 -26.13 -9.29
CA ALA A 623 -2.22 -26.90 -9.84
C ALA A 623 -3.43 -26.82 -8.91
N MET A 624 -4.61 -26.55 -9.46
CA MET A 624 -5.88 -26.73 -8.77
C MET A 624 -6.26 -28.22 -8.81
N PRO A 625 -6.49 -28.87 -7.65
CA PRO A 625 -6.88 -30.27 -7.61
C PRO A 625 -8.31 -30.49 -8.13
N PRO A 626 -8.64 -31.69 -8.64
CA PRO A 626 -10.00 -32.06 -9.04
C PRO A 626 -10.89 -32.33 -7.82
N PHE A 627 -12.15 -31.88 -7.85
CA PHE A 627 -13.14 -32.16 -6.79
C PHE A 627 -14.25 -33.12 -7.20
N ALA A 628 -14.19 -33.72 -8.40
CA ALA A 628 -15.22 -34.64 -8.87
C ALA A 628 -15.48 -35.83 -7.92
N ALA A 629 -14.46 -36.35 -7.23
CA ALA A 629 -14.65 -37.46 -6.29
C ALA A 629 -15.19 -37.03 -4.91
N ALA A 630 -15.02 -35.75 -4.54
CA ALA A 630 -15.33 -35.25 -3.20
C ALA A 630 -16.70 -34.57 -3.11
N LEU A 631 -17.23 -34.05 -4.23
CA LEU A 631 -18.44 -33.21 -4.27
C LEU A 631 -19.50 -33.79 -5.20
N ASN A 632 -20.76 -33.80 -4.76
CA ASN A 632 -21.89 -34.16 -5.61
C ASN A 632 -22.30 -33.00 -6.53
N ASP A 633 -23.23 -33.25 -7.46
CA ASP A 633 -23.62 -32.26 -8.47
C ASP A 633 -24.28 -31.00 -7.88
N ALA A 634 -25.03 -31.15 -6.78
CA ALA A 634 -25.65 -30.03 -6.09
C ALA A 634 -24.61 -29.21 -5.30
N ASP A 635 -23.62 -29.86 -4.68
CA ASP A 635 -22.52 -29.19 -3.98
C ASP A 635 -21.71 -28.33 -4.95
N VAL A 636 -21.33 -28.88 -6.10
CA VAL A 636 -20.60 -28.15 -7.15
C VAL A 636 -21.45 -27.01 -7.70
N ALA A 637 -22.75 -27.20 -7.92
CA ALA A 637 -23.64 -26.13 -8.36
C ALA A 637 -23.76 -25.01 -7.30
N ASP A 638 -23.85 -25.34 -6.01
CA ASP A 638 -23.91 -24.36 -4.92
C ASP A 638 -22.59 -23.60 -4.75
N ILE A 639 -21.43 -24.25 -4.90
CA ILE A 639 -20.12 -23.59 -4.92
C ILE A 639 -20.02 -22.65 -6.13
N ALA A 640 -20.31 -23.15 -7.34
CA ALA A 640 -20.24 -22.35 -8.55
C ALA A 640 -21.18 -21.13 -8.46
N ASN A 641 -22.38 -21.30 -7.90
CA ASN A 641 -23.33 -20.22 -7.69
C ASN A 641 -22.90 -19.23 -6.61
N HIS A 642 -22.25 -19.70 -5.54
CA HIS A 642 -21.62 -18.79 -4.58
C HIS A 642 -20.58 -17.92 -5.27
N GLU A 643 -19.66 -18.50 -6.03
CA GLU A 643 -18.64 -17.76 -6.79
C GLU A 643 -19.27 -16.77 -7.79
N ARG A 644 -20.37 -17.14 -8.44
CA ARG A 644 -21.07 -16.31 -9.44
C ARG A 644 -21.91 -15.18 -8.87
N SER A 645 -22.27 -15.24 -7.60
CA SER A 645 -23.17 -14.27 -6.94
C SER A 645 -22.54 -13.50 -5.78
N ALA A 646 -21.42 -13.98 -5.24
CA ALA A 646 -20.68 -13.33 -4.16
C ALA A 646 -19.77 -12.21 -4.68
N TRP A 647 -19.34 -11.34 -3.74
CA TRP A 647 -18.33 -10.30 -3.96
C TRP A 647 -18.65 -9.29 -5.08
N GLY A 648 -19.93 -9.16 -5.46
CA GLY A 648 -20.38 -8.27 -6.54
C GLY A 648 -20.42 -8.94 -7.91
N ASN A 649 -20.11 -10.24 -8.02
CA ASN A 649 -20.29 -11.00 -9.24
C ASN A 649 -21.78 -11.09 -9.61
N GLN A 650 -22.07 -11.11 -10.91
CA GLN A 650 -23.42 -11.19 -11.47
C GLN A 650 -23.47 -12.26 -12.57
N GLY A 651 -23.08 -13.48 -12.23
CA GLY A 651 -23.13 -14.63 -13.13
C GLY A 651 -24.51 -15.30 -13.15
N LYS A 652 -24.86 -15.92 -14.28
CA LYS A 652 -26.10 -16.71 -14.41
C LYS A 652 -25.99 -17.99 -13.58
N LEU A 653 -26.99 -18.29 -12.75
CA LEU A 653 -26.92 -19.48 -11.89
C LEU A 653 -26.81 -20.79 -12.69
N VAL A 654 -26.00 -21.70 -12.15
CA VAL A 654 -25.74 -23.07 -12.59
C VAL A 654 -26.71 -24.03 -11.89
N THR A 655 -27.23 -25.01 -12.61
CA THR A 655 -28.06 -26.08 -12.04
C THR A 655 -27.26 -27.36 -11.79
N ALA A 656 -27.73 -28.19 -10.86
CA ALA A 656 -27.16 -29.51 -10.64
C ALA A 656 -27.19 -30.39 -11.91
N ASP A 657 -28.21 -30.24 -12.78
CA ASP A 657 -28.27 -30.98 -14.05
C ASP A 657 -27.16 -30.56 -15.02
N GLN A 658 -26.81 -29.26 -15.07
CA GLN A 658 -25.68 -28.80 -15.87
C GLN A 658 -24.34 -29.40 -15.39
N VAL A 659 -24.17 -29.53 -14.07
CA VAL A 659 -22.99 -30.19 -13.49
C VAL A 659 -22.98 -31.68 -13.82
N LYS A 660 -24.13 -32.34 -13.69
CA LYS A 660 -24.29 -33.76 -14.03
C LYS A 660 -23.94 -34.05 -15.49
N ASP A 661 -24.41 -33.20 -16.40
CA ASP A 661 -24.09 -33.30 -17.83
C ASP A 661 -22.59 -33.10 -18.10
N ALA A 662 -21.95 -32.12 -17.42
CA ALA A 662 -20.51 -31.91 -17.53
C ALA A 662 -19.71 -33.11 -17.00
N ARG A 663 -20.12 -33.68 -15.86
CA ARG A 663 -19.51 -34.87 -15.26
C ARG A 663 -19.64 -36.10 -16.17
N ALA A 664 -20.76 -36.26 -16.87
CA ALA A 664 -20.97 -37.35 -17.82
C ALA A 664 -20.09 -37.23 -19.07
N LYS A 665 -19.79 -36.01 -19.53
CA LYS A 665 -18.92 -35.76 -20.69
C LYS A 665 -17.45 -36.12 -20.44
N ARG A 666 -17.01 -36.03 -19.18
CA ARG A 666 -15.62 -36.34 -18.78
C ARG A 666 -15.61 -36.95 -17.38
N PRO A 667 -15.75 -38.29 -17.24
CA PRO A 667 -15.65 -38.93 -15.93
C PRO A 667 -14.25 -38.75 -15.33
N ALA A 668 -14.17 -38.66 -14.00
CA ALA A 668 -12.90 -38.61 -13.28
C ALA A 668 -12.05 -39.84 -13.63
N ARG A 669 -10.76 -39.64 -13.91
CA ARG A 669 -9.80 -40.71 -14.19
C ARG A 669 -9.23 -41.29 -12.91
#